data_AF-A0AAN9F1Q3-F1
#
_entry.id   AF-A0AAN9F1Q3-F1
#
_cell.length_a   1.000
_cell.length_b   1.000
_cell.length_c   1.000
_cell.angle_alpha   90.00
_cell.angle_beta   90.00
_cell.angle_gamma   90.00
#
_symmetry.space_group_name_H-M   'P 1'
#
loop_
_entity.id
_entity.type
_entity.pdbx_description
1 polymer ?
#
loop_
_entity_poly.entity_id
_entity_poly.type
_entity_poly.pdbx_seq_one_letter_code
_entity_poly.pdbx_strand_id
1 'polypeptide(L)'
;MAWQAIVSSPEVAKENKHQIVETEHLMKALLEQKNWLARRIFSKVGVDNTRLLEATDKHIQRQPKPKNMIVELFNKILGDSGGSELGRDLEALIQRARDFKKEYGDSFVSVEHLLLGFAQDEQFGKILFRDFQISEQALKSAIESIRGRQSVIDQNPEGKYEALEKYGKDLTAMAKVGKLDPVIGRDDEIRRCIRILSRRTKNNPVLIGERGVGKTAVSEGHYQGPQLQYRGRPHEVILAQRIVQGDVPRALIKRKLISLDMGALIAGAKYRGEFEDRLKAVLKEVTESDGQTILFIDEIHTVVWAGATNGAMDAGNLLKPMLGRGELRCIGATTLDEYRKYIGKDPALERRFQQVYVDQPTVEDTISILRGLYISGRFLADKAIDLVDEAAAKLKMEITSKPTALDEINRSVLKLEMERLSLMNDTDKASKDRLNRLETELSLLKEKHYELTEQWEHEKSVMTRLQSIKEEIDRVNLESQQAEREYDLNRVAELKFGSLSSLQRQLVSAEKELHEYMNSRKSMLREEVNGNDIAEIISKWTGIPISKLQESEGEMLLHLEGELHRHVIGQDPAVKAVAEAIQRSRAGLSDPHRPIASFMFMGPTGVGKTELAKALAFYLFKTEEALVRIDMSEYMEKHTVSRLIGAPPGYVGCEEGGQLTETI
;
A
#
# COMPACT_ATOMS: atom_id res chain seq x y z
N MET A 1 -29.98 -9.62 -8.70
CA MET A 1 -29.80 -8.21 -9.10
C MET A 1 -30.87 -7.72 -10.08
N ALA A 2 -31.21 -8.49 -11.13
CA ALA A 2 -32.42 -8.25 -11.93
C ALA A 2 -33.69 -8.08 -11.07
N TRP A 3 -33.86 -8.96 -10.07
CA TRP A 3 -34.92 -8.83 -9.06
C TRP A 3 -34.85 -7.51 -8.28
N GLN A 4 -33.65 -7.05 -7.89
CA GLN A 4 -33.50 -5.77 -7.19
C GLN A 4 -33.91 -4.59 -8.09
N ALA A 5 -33.59 -4.63 -9.39
CA ALA A 5 -34.02 -3.60 -10.34
C ALA A 5 -35.54 -3.51 -10.44
N ILE A 6 -36.21 -4.66 -10.51
CA ILE A 6 -37.67 -4.78 -10.54
C ILE A 6 -38.28 -4.31 -9.21
N VAL A 7 -37.63 -4.59 -8.08
CA VAL A 7 -38.09 -4.13 -6.76
C VAL A 7 -37.88 -2.63 -6.57
N SER A 8 -36.85 -2.03 -7.18
CA SER A 8 -36.58 -0.59 -7.11
C SER A 8 -37.34 0.23 -8.14
N SER A 9 -37.83 -0.35 -9.24
CA SER A 9 -38.55 0.42 -10.28
C SER A 9 -39.82 1.13 -9.78
N PRO A 10 -40.60 0.61 -8.81
CA PRO A 10 -41.69 1.36 -8.19
C PRO A 10 -41.24 2.61 -7.42
N GLU A 11 -40.07 2.57 -6.78
CA GLU A 11 -39.50 3.74 -6.10
C GLU A 11 -39.16 4.83 -7.12
N VAL A 12 -38.54 4.45 -8.25
CA VAL A 12 -38.24 5.36 -9.36
C VAL A 12 -39.53 5.98 -9.95
N ALA A 13 -40.61 5.20 -10.08
CA ALA A 13 -41.91 5.73 -10.52
C ALA A 13 -42.50 6.73 -9.50
N LYS A 14 -42.43 6.39 -8.19
CA LYS A 14 -42.90 7.26 -7.10
C LYS A 14 -42.15 8.59 -7.06
N GLU A 15 -40.83 8.57 -7.20
CA GLU A 15 -39.98 9.77 -7.27
C GLU A 15 -40.36 10.70 -8.43
N ASN A 16 -40.77 10.12 -9.57
CA ASN A 16 -41.19 10.87 -10.75
C ASN A 16 -42.68 11.24 -10.76
N LYS A 17 -43.42 10.90 -9.69
CA LYS A 17 -44.86 11.13 -9.52
C LYS A 17 -45.73 10.37 -10.54
N HIS A 18 -45.32 9.15 -10.90
CA HIS A 18 -46.10 8.24 -11.73
C HIS A 18 -46.79 7.19 -10.87
N GLN A 19 -48.05 6.87 -11.18
CA GLN A 19 -48.82 5.84 -10.48
C GLN A 19 -48.59 4.44 -11.06
N ILE A 20 -48.25 4.37 -12.35
CA ILE A 20 -48.01 3.13 -13.10
C ILE A 20 -46.51 2.96 -13.29
N VAL A 21 -45.99 1.78 -12.96
CA VAL A 21 -44.58 1.42 -13.15
C VAL A 21 -44.42 0.84 -14.55
N GLU A 22 -43.81 1.62 -15.44
CA GLU A 22 -43.52 1.23 -16.83
C GLU A 22 -42.03 0.92 -17.08
N THR A 23 -41.70 0.49 -18.30
CA THR A 23 -40.37 -0.02 -18.69
C THR A 23 -39.22 0.98 -18.50
N GLU A 24 -39.47 2.28 -18.68
CA GLU A 24 -38.47 3.34 -18.50
C GLU A 24 -37.99 3.46 -17.05
N HIS A 25 -38.85 3.17 -16.08
CA HIS A 25 -38.50 3.15 -14.66
C HIS A 25 -37.57 1.98 -14.35
N LEU A 26 -37.82 0.82 -14.99
CA LEU A 26 -36.94 -0.33 -14.89
C LEU A 26 -35.58 -0.06 -15.55
N MET A 27 -35.53 0.62 -16.70
CA MET A 27 -34.26 0.98 -17.34
C MET A 27 -33.44 1.91 -16.45
N LYS A 28 -34.07 2.95 -15.88
CA LYS A 28 -33.40 3.84 -14.94
C LYS A 28 -32.89 3.07 -13.71
N ALA A 29 -33.73 2.22 -13.13
CA ALA A 29 -33.32 1.37 -12.01
C ALA A 29 -32.13 0.46 -12.36
N LEU A 30 -32.09 -0.11 -13.57
CA LEU A 30 -30.97 -0.93 -14.07
C LEU A 30 -29.69 -0.11 -14.26
N LEU A 31 -29.80 1.12 -14.77
CA LEU A 31 -28.68 2.02 -14.94
C LEU A 31 -28.15 2.55 -13.60
N GLU A 32 -28.98 2.75 -12.58
CA GLU A 32 -28.55 3.30 -11.28
C GLU A 32 -28.02 2.24 -10.30
N GLN A 33 -28.04 0.96 -10.66
CA GLN A 33 -27.53 -0.11 -9.79
C GLN A 33 -26.02 0.02 -9.51
N LYS A 34 -25.66 -0.20 -8.24
CA LYS A 34 -24.26 -0.17 -7.74
C LYS A 34 -23.31 -1.17 -8.41
N ASN A 35 -23.82 -2.20 -9.08
CA ASN A 35 -23.02 -3.28 -9.67
C ASN A 35 -22.76 -3.11 -11.17
N TRP A 36 -23.27 -2.03 -11.78
CA TRP A 36 -22.94 -1.53 -13.12
C TRP A 36 -23.10 -2.49 -14.30
N LEU A 37 -23.64 -3.71 -14.15
CA LEU A 37 -23.67 -4.69 -15.27
C LEU A 37 -24.39 -4.16 -16.51
N ALA A 38 -25.55 -3.52 -16.34
CA ALA A 38 -26.25 -2.90 -17.47
C ALA A 38 -25.40 -1.82 -18.15
N ARG A 39 -24.79 -0.94 -17.36
CA ARG A 39 -23.88 0.10 -17.87
C ARG A 39 -22.68 -0.48 -18.60
N ARG A 40 -22.13 -1.58 -18.12
CA ARG A 40 -20.98 -2.27 -18.72
C ARG A 40 -21.34 -2.89 -20.07
N ILE A 41 -22.51 -3.54 -20.16
CA ILE A 41 -23.02 -4.07 -21.43
C ILE A 41 -23.17 -2.93 -22.45
N PHE A 42 -23.77 -1.80 -22.05
CA PHE A 42 -23.90 -0.63 -22.94
C PHE A 42 -22.55 -0.02 -23.34
N SER A 43 -21.60 0.11 -22.42
CA SER A 43 -20.24 0.57 -22.76
C SER A 43 -19.53 -0.34 -23.75
N LYS A 44 -19.75 -1.66 -23.67
CA LYS A 44 -19.16 -2.63 -24.61
C LYS A 44 -19.74 -2.48 -26.02
N VAL A 45 -21.00 -2.07 -26.13
CA VAL A 45 -21.66 -1.72 -27.40
C VAL A 45 -21.21 -0.34 -27.91
N GLY A 46 -20.42 0.42 -27.14
CA GLY A 46 -19.90 1.74 -27.50
C GLY A 46 -20.77 2.90 -27.07
N VAL A 47 -21.69 2.68 -26.12
CA VAL A 47 -22.64 3.69 -25.64
C VAL A 47 -22.12 4.40 -24.39
N ASP A 48 -22.27 5.73 -24.37
CA ASP A 48 -22.04 6.55 -23.19
C ASP A 48 -23.22 6.42 -22.21
N ASN A 49 -22.96 5.81 -21.06
CA ASN A 49 -23.97 5.57 -20.02
C ASN A 49 -24.55 6.84 -19.40
N THR A 50 -23.77 7.92 -19.36
CA THR A 50 -24.25 9.21 -18.82
C THR A 50 -25.33 9.76 -19.72
N ARG A 51 -25.07 9.78 -21.03
CA ARG A 51 -26.06 10.20 -22.03
C ARG A 51 -27.27 9.28 -22.08
N LEU A 52 -27.07 7.98 -21.93
CA LEU A 52 -28.16 6.99 -21.93
C LEU A 52 -29.10 7.19 -20.72
N LEU A 53 -28.53 7.46 -19.54
CA LEU A 53 -29.30 7.80 -18.34
C LEU A 53 -30.05 9.12 -18.51
N GLU A 54 -29.39 10.18 -19.00
CA GLU A 54 -30.02 11.47 -19.28
C GLU A 54 -31.20 11.35 -20.27
N ALA A 55 -31.04 10.55 -21.33
CA ALA A 55 -32.10 10.29 -22.29
C ALA A 55 -33.28 9.54 -21.65
N THR A 56 -32.99 8.58 -20.78
CA THR A 56 -33.99 7.84 -20.00
C THR A 56 -34.77 8.79 -19.07
N ASP A 57 -34.06 9.62 -18.30
CA ASP A 57 -34.67 10.62 -17.42
C ASP A 57 -35.55 11.62 -18.19
N LYS A 58 -35.07 12.09 -19.34
CA LYS A 58 -35.83 12.99 -20.21
C LYS A 58 -37.10 12.34 -20.75
N HIS A 59 -37.07 11.03 -21.03
CA HIS A 59 -38.27 10.30 -21.43
C HIS A 59 -39.27 10.21 -20.27
N ILE A 60 -38.81 9.82 -19.08
CA ILE A 60 -39.64 9.75 -17.86
C ILE A 60 -40.30 11.11 -17.59
N GLN A 61 -39.55 12.22 -17.65
CA GLN A 61 -40.10 13.55 -17.37
C GLN A 61 -41.18 14.02 -18.36
N ARG A 62 -41.22 13.46 -19.58
CA ARG A 62 -42.22 13.80 -20.61
C ARG A 62 -43.54 13.07 -20.41
N GLN A 63 -43.57 12.02 -19.59
CA GLN A 63 -44.78 11.24 -19.35
C GLN A 63 -45.83 12.06 -18.56
N PRO A 64 -47.12 11.82 -18.82
CA PRO A 64 -48.19 12.58 -18.19
C PRO A 64 -48.23 12.32 -16.68
N LYS A 65 -48.09 13.38 -15.90
CA LYS A 65 -48.26 13.35 -14.44
C LYS A 65 -49.75 13.54 -14.12
N PRO A 66 -50.37 12.68 -13.28
CA PRO A 66 -51.78 12.80 -12.93
C PRO A 66 -52.04 14.18 -12.31
N LYS A 67 -52.87 14.98 -12.97
CA LYS A 67 -53.14 16.38 -12.62
C LYS A 67 -54.35 16.47 -11.68
N ASN A 68 -54.39 15.68 -10.61
CA ASN A 68 -55.50 15.71 -9.66
C ASN A 68 -55.03 16.16 -8.27
N MET A 69 -55.13 17.46 -8.03
CA MET A 69 -54.90 18.10 -6.72
C MET A 69 -55.84 17.55 -5.61
N ILE A 70 -56.97 16.96 -6.00
CA ILE A 70 -57.94 16.31 -5.09
C ILE A 70 -57.42 14.95 -4.60
N VAL A 71 -56.65 14.22 -5.41
CA VAL A 71 -56.08 12.90 -5.05
C VAL A 71 -54.88 13.06 -4.12
N GLU A 72 -54.06 14.11 -4.28
CA GLU A 72 -52.95 14.40 -3.36
C GLU A 72 -53.42 14.72 -1.93
N LEU A 73 -54.55 15.41 -1.76
CA LEU A 73 -55.13 15.64 -0.43
C LEU A 73 -55.73 14.36 0.15
N PHE A 74 -56.40 13.54 -0.68
CA PHE A 74 -57.04 12.31 -0.24
C PHE A 74 -56.02 11.25 0.21
N ASN A 75 -54.93 11.08 -0.54
CA ASN A 75 -53.85 10.13 -0.23
C ASN A 75 -53.00 10.54 1.00
N LYS A 76 -53.08 11.80 1.43
CA LYS A 76 -52.36 12.30 2.62
C LYS A 76 -53.14 12.10 3.92
N ILE A 77 -54.46 11.88 3.83
CA ILE A 77 -55.38 11.77 4.98
C ILE A 77 -55.61 10.30 5.39
N LEU A 78 -55.62 9.38 4.42
CA LEU A 78 -55.79 7.95 4.64
C LEU A 78 -54.45 7.27 4.34
N GLY A 79 -53.81 6.68 5.35
CA GLY A 79 -52.45 6.12 5.26
C GLY A 79 -52.18 5.27 4.02
N ASP A 80 -50.94 5.40 3.53
CA ASP A 80 -50.38 4.83 2.29
C ASP A 80 -50.73 3.34 2.11
N SER A 81 -51.68 3.05 1.23
CA SER A 81 -52.00 1.71 0.72
C SER A 81 -52.26 1.74 -0.79
N GLY A 82 -51.66 2.70 -1.50
CA GLY A 82 -51.68 2.76 -2.96
C GLY A 82 -50.43 2.10 -3.51
N GLY A 83 -50.41 0.76 -3.60
CA GLY A 83 -49.34 0.08 -4.32
C GLY A 83 -49.29 0.58 -5.77
N SER A 84 -48.11 0.97 -6.26
CA SER A 84 -47.93 1.34 -7.67
C SER A 84 -48.32 0.15 -8.55
N GLU A 85 -49.23 0.37 -9.50
CA GLU A 85 -49.69 -0.67 -10.42
C GLU A 85 -48.62 -0.95 -11.48
N LEU A 86 -48.40 -2.21 -11.84
CA LEU A 86 -47.47 -2.57 -12.91
C LEU A 86 -48.11 -2.25 -14.27
N GLY A 87 -47.36 -1.58 -15.13
CA GLY A 87 -47.77 -1.24 -16.48
C GLY A 87 -47.78 -2.45 -17.42
N ARG A 88 -48.64 -2.38 -18.44
CA ARG A 88 -48.82 -3.47 -19.41
C ARG A 88 -47.54 -3.78 -20.18
N ASP A 89 -46.76 -2.75 -20.53
CA ASP A 89 -45.53 -2.93 -21.29
C ASP A 89 -44.40 -3.48 -20.42
N LEU A 90 -44.36 -3.13 -19.12
CA LEU A 90 -43.45 -3.74 -18.16
C LEU A 90 -43.74 -5.23 -17.94
N GLU A 91 -45.02 -5.62 -17.82
CA GLU A 91 -45.41 -7.03 -17.76
C GLU A 91 -44.97 -7.80 -19.02
N ALA A 92 -45.19 -7.20 -20.20
CA ALA A 92 -44.76 -7.76 -21.47
C ALA A 92 -43.23 -7.90 -21.54
N LEU A 93 -42.46 -6.92 -21.04
CA LEU A 93 -41.00 -6.97 -20.98
C LEU A 93 -40.51 -8.09 -20.07
N ILE A 94 -41.10 -8.25 -18.89
CA ILE A 94 -40.76 -9.34 -17.97
C ILE A 94 -41.04 -10.70 -18.62
N GLN A 95 -42.14 -10.81 -19.38
CA GLN A 95 -42.44 -12.03 -20.11
C GLN A 95 -41.42 -12.31 -21.23
N ARG A 96 -41.03 -11.29 -22.02
CA ARG A 96 -39.95 -11.43 -23.02
C ARG A 96 -38.63 -11.86 -22.39
N ALA A 97 -38.27 -11.28 -21.24
CA ALA A 97 -37.07 -11.67 -20.50
C ALA A 97 -37.12 -13.14 -20.02
N ARG A 98 -38.31 -13.67 -19.69
CA ARG A 98 -38.49 -15.10 -19.37
C ARG A 98 -38.32 -16.00 -20.60
N ASP A 99 -38.65 -15.51 -21.79
CA ASP A 99 -38.46 -16.27 -23.03
C ASP A 99 -36.99 -16.29 -23.44
N PHE A 100 -36.27 -15.17 -23.33
CA PHE A 100 -34.82 -15.14 -23.47
C PHE A 100 -34.12 -16.04 -22.44
N LYS A 101 -34.61 -16.09 -21.19
CA LYS A 101 -34.12 -17.03 -20.18
C LYS A 101 -34.18 -18.48 -20.67
N LYS A 102 -35.25 -18.88 -21.37
CA LYS A 102 -35.39 -20.23 -21.94
C LYS A 102 -34.45 -20.44 -23.12
N GLU A 103 -34.29 -19.44 -23.99
CA GLU A 103 -33.37 -19.48 -25.13
C GLU A 103 -31.91 -19.69 -24.70
N TYR A 104 -31.49 -19.02 -23.62
CA TYR A 104 -30.14 -19.16 -23.04
C TYR A 104 -29.98 -20.37 -22.11
N GLY A 105 -31.03 -21.16 -21.88
CA GLY A 105 -30.99 -22.33 -21.00
C GLY A 105 -30.79 -22.00 -19.52
N ASP A 106 -31.20 -20.81 -19.08
CA ASP A 106 -30.95 -20.32 -17.73
C ASP A 106 -32.04 -20.66 -16.72
N SER A 107 -31.65 -20.81 -15.46
CA SER A 107 -32.59 -21.12 -14.37
C SER A 107 -33.33 -19.86 -13.90
N PHE A 108 -32.66 -18.71 -13.88
CA PHE A 108 -33.18 -17.43 -13.37
C PHE A 108 -33.11 -16.29 -14.41
N VAL A 109 -34.01 -15.30 -14.31
CA VAL A 109 -33.97 -14.09 -15.14
C VAL A 109 -32.82 -13.18 -14.66
N SER A 110 -31.85 -12.88 -15.52
CA SER A 110 -30.72 -11.97 -15.27
C SER A 110 -30.96 -10.59 -15.88
N VAL A 111 -30.07 -9.64 -15.59
CA VAL A 111 -30.10 -8.29 -16.20
C VAL A 111 -29.97 -8.38 -17.73
N GLU A 112 -29.19 -9.33 -18.23
CA GLU A 112 -28.98 -9.56 -19.66
C GLU A 112 -30.31 -9.87 -20.38
N HIS A 113 -31.14 -10.73 -19.81
CA HIS A 113 -32.45 -11.06 -20.37
C HIS A 113 -33.40 -9.85 -20.37
N LEU A 114 -33.35 -9.01 -19.34
CA LEU A 114 -34.13 -7.77 -19.28
C LEU A 114 -33.70 -6.81 -20.38
N LEU A 115 -32.38 -6.62 -20.58
CA LEU A 115 -31.83 -5.76 -21.63
C LEU A 115 -32.19 -6.24 -23.04
N LEU A 116 -32.16 -7.56 -23.28
CA LEU A 116 -32.66 -8.12 -24.54
C LEU A 116 -34.17 -7.89 -24.70
N GLY A 117 -34.93 -7.96 -23.61
CA GLY A 117 -36.36 -7.64 -23.59
C GLY A 117 -36.69 -6.19 -23.99
N PHE A 118 -35.79 -5.24 -23.71
CA PHE A 118 -35.91 -3.83 -24.13
C PHE A 118 -35.73 -3.64 -25.64
N ALA A 119 -34.96 -4.49 -26.32
CA ALA A 119 -34.80 -4.40 -27.78
C ALA A 119 -36.13 -4.61 -28.54
N GLN A 120 -37.09 -5.28 -27.89
CA GLN A 120 -38.41 -5.58 -28.43
C GLN A 120 -39.52 -4.71 -27.82
N ASP A 121 -39.18 -3.79 -26.92
CA ASP A 121 -40.13 -2.92 -26.25
C ASP A 121 -40.58 -1.75 -27.13
N GLU A 122 -41.89 -1.63 -27.40
CA GLU A 122 -42.41 -0.65 -28.37
C GLU A 122 -42.60 0.76 -27.78
N GLN A 123 -42.81 0.84 -26.47
CA GLN A 123 -43.08 2.10 -25.79
C GLN A 123 -41.81 2.94 -25.63
N PHE A 124 -40.72 2.32 -25.14
CA PHE A 124 -39.53 3.03 -24.72
C PHE A 124 -38.24 2.40 -25.30
N GLY A 125 -38.06 1.10 -25.14
CA GLY A 125 -36.78 0.43 -25.41
C GLY A 125 -36.32 0.50 -26.88
N LYS A 126 -37.20 0.22 -27.84
CA LYS A 126 -36.89 0.35 -29.29
C LYS A 126 -36.52 1.77 -29.68
N ILE A 127 -37.19 2.77 -29.10
CA ILE A 127 -36.94 4.18 -29.39
C ILE A 127 -35.56 4.56 -28.86
N LEU A 128 -35.28 4.25 -27.60
CA LEU A 128 -33.99 4.51 -26.97
C LEU A 128 -32.85 3.81 -27.71
N PHE A 129 -33.01 2.53 -28.04
CA PHE A 129 -31.96 1.77 -28.71
C PHE A 129 -31.69 2.28 -30.12
N ARG A 130 -32.71 2.74 -30.84
CA ARG A 130 -32.53 3.39 -32.14
C ARG A 130 -31.75 4.70 -32.03
N ASP A 131 -32.06 5.53 -31.04
CA ASP A 131 -31.40 6.83 -30.84
C ASP A 131 -29.90 6.67 -30.49
N PHE A 132 -29.54 5.57 -29.82
CA PHE A 132 -28.15 5.22 -29.47
C PHE A 132 -27.49 4.21 -30.41
N GLN A 133 -28.12 3.89 -31.55
CA GLN A 133 -27.60 2.93 -32.54
C GLN A 133 -27.30 1.52 -31.97
N ILE A 134 -28.04 1.11 -30.94
CA ILE A 134 -27.93 -0.20 -30.30
C ILE A 134 -28.76 -1.21 -31.10
N SER A 135 -28.10 -2.20 -31.70
CA SER A 135 -28.78 -3.33 -32.34
C SER A 135 -28.90 -4.51 -31.39
N GLU A 136 -29.97 -5.32 -31.54
CA GLU A 136 -30.14 -6.56 -30.76
C GLU A 136 -28.93 -7.49 -30.93
N GLN A 137 -28.36 -7.56 -32.13
CA GLN A 137 -27.19 -8.39 -32.42
C GLN A 137 -25.92 -7.89 -31.73
N ALA A 138 -25.70 -6.57 -31.67
CA ALA A 138 -24.59 -5.99 -30.91
C ALA A 138 -24.76 -6.24 -29.41
N LEU A 139 -26.00 -6.16 -28.91
CA LEU A 139 -26.31 -6.45 -27.51
C LEU A 139 -26.07 -7.92 -27.15
N LYS A 140 -26.52 -8.87 -28.00
CA LYS A 140 -26.22 -10.30 -27.86
C LYS A 140 -24.71 -10.56 -27.84
N SER A 141 -23.96 -9.97 -28.77
CA SER A 141 -22.50 -10.13 -28.82
C SER A 141 -21.79 -9.55 -27.59
N ALA A 142 -22.24 -8.39 -27.09
CA ALA A 142 -21.70 -7.81 -25.87
C ALA A 142 -22.01 -8.68 -24.63
N ILE A 143 -23.22 -9.22 -24.53
CA ILE A 143 -23.62 -10.16 -23.47
C ILE A 143 -22.77 -11.43 -23.55
N GLU A 144 -22.64 -12.06 -24.73
CA GLU A 144 -21.79 -13.25 -24.92
C GLU A 144 -20.33 -13.00 -24.54
N SER A 145 -19.79 -11.82 -24.89
CA SER A 145 -18.42 -11.45 -24.53
C SER A 145 -18.20 -11.28 -23.02
N ILE A 146 -19.21 -10.81 -22.28
CA ILE A 146 -19.11 -10.59 -20.83
C ILE A 146 -19.40 -11.88 -20.07
N ARG A 147 -20.36 -12.67 -20.56
CA ARG A 147 -20.84 -13.91 -19.95
C ARG A 147 -19.97 -15.13 -20.25
N GLY A 148 -19.31 -15.17 -21.40
CA GLY A 148 -18.56 -16.33 -21.86
C GLY A 148 -19.45 -17.57 -22.02
N ARG A 149 -18.96 -18.76 -21.60
CA ARG A 149 -19.68 -20.05 -21.68
C ARG A 149 -20.55 -20.39 -20.46
N GLN A 150 -20.81 -19.44 -19.57
CA GLN A 150 -21.43 -19.73 -18.27
C GLN A 150 -22.96 -19.59 -18.32
N SER A 151 -23.68 -20.50 -17.64
CA SER A 151 -25.14 -20.46 -17.47
C SER A 151 -25.53 -19.88 -16.11
N VAL A 152 -26.63 -19.11 -16.06
CA VAL A 152 -27.18 -18.51 -14.84
C VAL A 152 -27.95 -19.57 -14.05
N ILE A 153 -27.23 -20.24 -13.15
CA ILE A 153 -27.75 -21.31 -12.29
C ILE A 153 -28.01 -20.87 -10.84
N ASP A 154 -27.51 -19.71 -10.41
CA ASP A 154 -27.67 -19.16 -9.06
C ASP A 154 -28.43 -17.82 -9.07
N GLN A 155 -28.96 -17.40 -7.92
CA GLN A 155 -29.67 -16.11 -7.78
C GLN A 155 -28.76 -14.87 -7.98
N ASN A 156 -27.44 -15.05 -7.93
CA ASN A 156 -26.46 -13.98 -8.11
C ASN A 156 -25.28 -14.38 -9.03
N PRO A 157 -25.53 -14.66 -10.32
CA PRO A 157 -24.48 -15.09 -11.27
C PRO A 157 -23.46 -13.98 -11.54
N GLU A 158 -23.88 -12.71 -11.42
CA GLU A 158 -23.11 -11.52 -11.79
C GLU A 158 -21.93 -11.25 -10.85
N GLY A 159 -22.01 -11.74 -9.61
CA GLY A 159 -20.90 -11.74 -8.66
C GLY A 159 -19.72 -12.59 -9.13
N LYS A 160 -19.97 -13.61 -9.98
CA LYS A 160 -18.98 -14.58 -10.48
C LYS A 160 -18.30 -14.16 -11.79
N TYR A 161 -18.78 -13.11 -12.47
CA TYR A 161 -18.10 -12.56 -13.64
C TYR A 161 -16.90 -11.69 -13.21
N GLU A 162 -15.75 -11.91 -13.85
CA GLU A 162 -14.46 -11.21 -13.67
C GLU A 162 -14.05 -11.09 -12.20
N ALA A 163 -13.92 -12.24 -11.55
CA ALA A 163 -13.44 -12.31 -10.18
C ALA A 163 -12.01 -11.76 -10.06
N LEU A 164 -11.19 -11.87 -11.10
CA LEU A 164 -9.84 -11.32 -11.13
C LEU A 164 -9.78 -9.79 -11.07
N GLU A 165 -10.76 -9.07 -11.63
CA GLU A 165 -10.78 -7.60 -11.55
C GLU A 165 -11.27 -7.10 -10.19
N LYS A 166 -12.14 -7.86 -9.52
CA LYS A 166 -12.70 -7.50 -8.21
C LYS A 166 -11.79 -7.85 -7.05
N TYR A 167 -11.13 -9.00 -7.12
CA TYR A 167 -10.34 -9.58 -6.03
C TYR A 167 -8.85 -9.65 -6.36
N GLY A 168 -8.45 -9.13 -7.52
CA GLY A 168 -7.08 -9.11 -7.96
C GLY A 168 -6.63 -7.74 -8.46
N LYS A 169 -5.32 -7.51 -8.41
CA LYS A 169 -4.65 -6.29 -8.86
C LYS A 169 -3.71 -6.65 -10.00
N ASP A 170 -4.00 -6.16 -11.22
CA ASP A 170 -3.16 -6.44 -12.39
C ASP A 170 -1.86 -5.63 -12.35
N LEU A 171 -0.79 -6.27 -11.88
CA LEU A 171 0.53 -5.69 -11.76
C LEU A 171 1.14 -5.40 -13.14
N THR A 172 0.87 -6.24 -14.15
CA THR A 172 1.34 -5.96 -15.52
C THR A 172 0.68 -4.73 -16.14
N ALA A 173 -0.61 -4.50 -15.90
CA ALA A 173 -1.29 -3.29 -16.33
C ALA A 173 -0.74 -2.06 -15.59
N MET A 174 -0.52 -2.17 -14.29
CA MET A 174 0.13 -1.11 -13.50
C MET A 174 1.55 -0.81 -13.99
N ALA A 175 2.33 -1.84 -14.35
CA ALA A 175 3.67 -1.67 -14.91
C ALA A 175 3.63 -0.91 -16.24
N LYS A 176 2.67 -1.23 -17.13
CA LYS A 176 2.49 -0.53 -18.42
C LYS A 176 2.21 0.96 -18.24
N VAL A 177 1.40 1.30 -17.25
CA VAL A 177 1.06 2.70 -16.92
C VAL A 177 2.18 3.35 -16.07
N GLY A 178 3.21 2.60 -15.68
CA GLY A 178 4.34 3.13 -14.88
C GLY A 178 3.99 3.35 -13.42
N LYS A 179 2.96 2.65 -12.90
CA LYS A 179 2.52 2.73 -11.51
C LYS A 179 3.28 1.78 -10.56
N LEU A 180 4.39 1.16 -11.02
CA LEU A 180 5.16 0.22 -10.18
C LEU A 180 6.60 0.67 -9.87
N ASP A 181 7.04 0.53 -8.61
CA ASP A 181 8.33 1.03 -8.09
C ASP A 181 9.53 0.31 -8.71
N PRO A 182 10.63 1.01 -9.02
CA PRO A 182 11.88 0.31 -9.28
C PRO A 182 12.31 -0.45 -8.02
N VAL A 183 12.59 -1.75 -8.17
CA VAL A 183 13.09 -2.58 -7.07
C VAL A 183 14.60 -2.57 -7.15
N ILE A 184 15.25 -2.04 -6.13
CA ILE A 184 16.71 -1.90 -6.08
C ILE A 184 17.30 -3.10 -5.35
N GLY A 185 18.31 -3.74 -5.95
CA GLY A 185 19.13 -4.76 -5.28
C GLY A 185 18.45 -6.13 -5.13
N ARG A 186 17.45 -6.45 -5.97
CA ARG A 186 16.73 -7.75 -5.95
C ARG A 186 16.79 -8.52 -7.26
N ASP A 187 17.78 -8.22 -8.09
CA ASP A 187 17.87 -8.76 -9.44
C ASP A 187 18.07 -10.27 -9.49
N ASP A 188 18.85 -10.81 -8.55
CA ASP A 188 19.14 -12.23 -8.51
C ASP A 188 17.89 -13.04 -8.11
N GLU A 189 17.09 -12.52 -7.16
CA GLU A 189 15.81 -13.10 -6.79
C GLU A 189 14.81 -13.03 -7.94
N ILE A 190 14.70 -11.88 -8.62
CA ILE A 190 13.81 -11.70 -9.79
C ILE A 190 14.23 -12.65 -10.93
N ARG A 191 15.52 -12.69 -11.28
CA ARG A 191 16.06 -13.59 -12.31
C ARG A 191 15.82 -15.06 -11.94
N ARG A 192 15.96 -15.40 -10.67
CA ARG A 192 15.67 -16.75 -10.15
C ARG A 192 14.18 -17.08 -10.28
N CYS A 193 13.28 -16.16 -9.96
CA CYS A 193 11.84 -16.32 -10.17
C CYS A 193 11.49 -16.54 -11.65
N ILE A 194 12.03 -15.72 -12.56
CA ILE A 194 11.85 -15.88 -14.03
C ILE A 194 12.29 -17.26 -14.49
N ARG A 195 13.47 -17.69 -14.04
CA ARG A 195 14.03 -19.01 -14.37
C ARG A 195 13.13 -20.13 -13.86
N ILE A 196 12.58 -20.01 -12.66
CA ILE A 196 11.68 -21.01 -12.07
C ILE A 196 10.37 -21.07 -12.83
N LEU A 197 9.73 -19.92 -13.09
CA LEU A 197 8.48 -19.82 -13.86
C LEU A 197 8.62 -20.40 -15.27
N SER A 198 9.83 -20.39 -15.84
CA SER A 198 10.10 -20.96 -17.17
C SER A 198 10.26 -22.49 -17.18
N ARG A 199 10.27 -23.17 -16.02
CA ARG A 199 10.44 -24.63 -15.92
C ARG A 199 9.16 -25.40 -16.25
N ARG A 200 9.34 -26.67 -16.62
CA ARG A 200 8.24 -27.64 -16.82
C ARG A 200 7.71 -28.20 -15.50
N THR A 201 8.58 -28.41 -14.51
CA THR A 201 8.25 -28.92 -13.17
C THR A 201 8.86 -28.00 -12.10
N LYS A 202 8.29 -28.00 -10.89
CA LYS A 202 8.68 -27.06 -9.80
C LYS A 202 8.78 -25.63 -10.31
N ASN A 203 7.73 -25.18 -10.98
CA ASN A 203 7.68 -23.93 -11.73
C ASN A 203 6.91 -22.82 -11.01
N ASN A 204 6.56 -23.03 -9.74
CA ASN A 204 5.98 -22.02 -8.87
C ASN A 204 7.06 -21.57 -7.87
N PRO A 205 7.62 -20.36 -7.99
CA PRO A 205 8.55 -19.85 -6.99
C PRO A 205 7.82 -19.50 -5.69
N VAL A 206 8.48 -19.71 -4.55
CA VAL A 206 8.07 -19.19 -3.24
C VAL A 206 9.19 -18.33 -2.69
N LEU A 207 8.88 -17.06 -2.47
CA LEU A 207 9.74 -16.08 -1.82
C LEU A 207 9.70 -16.31 -0.30
N ILE A 208 10.85 -16.64 0.28
CA ILE A 208 11.01 -16.98 1.70
C ILE A 208 11.98 -15.99 2.32
N GLY A 209 11.61 -15.40 3.46
CA GLY A 209 12.44 -14.44 4.19
C GLY A 209 11.72 -13.95 5.43
N GLU A 210 12.25 -12.94 6.12
CA GLU A 210 11.54 -12.33 7.25
C GLU A 210 10.44 -11.36 6.77
N ARG A 211 9.59 -10.88 7.68
CA ARG A 211 8.60 -9.84 7.34
C ARG A 211 9.31 -8.50 7.11
N GLY A 212 8.84 -7.71 6.14
CA GLY A 212 9.42 -6.39 5.84
C GLY A 212 10.68 -6.38 4.95
N VAL A 213 11.25 -7.53 4.58
CA VAL A 213 12.46 -7.60 3.72
C VAL A 213 12.23 -7.25 2.25
N GLY A 214 10.98 -6.99 1.86
CA GLY A 214 10.63 -6.62 0.48
C GLY A 214 10.24 -7.79 -0.44
N LYS A 215 9.67 -8.89 0.09
CA LYS A 215 9.14 -10.00 -0.74
C LYS A 215 8.07 -9.53 -1.71
N THR A 216 7.16 -8.68 -1.23
CA THR A 216 6.10 -8.07 -2.02
C THR A 216 6.67 -7.07 -3.03
N ALA A 217 7.85 -6.48 -2.78
CA ALA A 217 8.54 -5.62 -3.75
C ALA A 217 8.94 -6.39 -5.00
N VAL A 218 9.44 -7.63 -4.84
CA VAL A 218 9.89 -8.52 -5.94
C VAL A 218 8.78 -8.77 -6.98
N SER A 219 7.52 -8.75 -6.56
CA SER A 219 6.34 -8.96 -7.41
C SER A 219 5.57 -7.68 -7.73
N GLU A 220 5.32 -6.80 -6.76
CA GLU A 220 4.27 -5.78 -6.80
C GLU A 220 4.72 -4.32 -6.86
N GLY A 221 6.02 -3.98 -6.81
CA GLY A 221 6.55 -2.64 -6.46
C GLY A 221 5.61 -1.42 -6.67
N HIS A 222 5.57 -0.43 -5.78
CA HIS A 222 4.47 0.56 -5.66
C HIS A 222 4.82 2.02 -6.04
N TYR A 223 4.85 2.40 -7.33
CA TYR A 223 5.37 3.73 -7.73
C TYR A 223 4.44 4.91 -7.67
N GLN A 224 5.01 6.01 -7.16
CA GLN A 224 4.89 7.38 -7.67
C GLN A 224 6.22 8.14 -7.44
N GLY A 225 7.02 8.47 -8.46
CA GLY A 225 8.09 9.50 -8.38
C GLY A 225 9.35 9.30 -9.25
N PRO A 226 9.88 10.33 -9.94
CA PRO A 226 10.68 10.21 -11.18
C PRO A 226 11.96 9.36 -11.11
N GLN A 227 12.21 8.60 -12.20
CA GLN A 227 13.47 7.91 -12.47
C GLN A 227 14.64 8.91 -12.62
N LEU A 228 15.54 8.96 -11.63
CA LEU A 228 16.88 9.51 -11.84
C LEU A 228 17.79 8.48 -12.50
N GLN A 229 18.37 8.82 -13.66
CA GLN A 229 19.46 8.08 -14.28
C GLN A 229 20.73 8.19 -13.42
N TYR A 230 20.95 7.27 -12.49
CA TYR A 230 22.27 7.10 -11.88
C TYR A 230 23.20 6.40 -12.85
N ARG A 231 24.27 7.10 -13.27
CA ARG A 231 25.40 6.52 -14.01
C ARG A 231 26.14 5.52 -13.12
N GLY A 232 26.02 4.23 -13.40
CA GLY A 232 26.91 3.23 -12.79
C GLY A 232 26.52 1.77 -12.96
N ARG A 233 25.23 1.43 -12.92
CA ARG A 233 24.69 0.07 -13.16
C ARG A 233 23.29 0.16 -13.79
N PRO A 234 22.88 -0.77 -14.67
CA PRO A 234 21.54 -0.75 -15.25
C PRO A 234 20.49 -0.85 -14.12
N HIS A 235 19.55 0.09 -14.10
CA HIS A 235 18.51 0.16 -13.07
C HIS A 235 17.52 -0.99 -13.23
N GLU A 236 17.29 -1.70 -12.12
CA GLU A 236 16.73 -3.04 -12.06
C GLU A 236 15.20 -3.03 -11.93
N VAL A 237 14.56 -4.02 -12.54
CA VAL A 237 13.18 -3.96 -13.05
C VAL A 237 12.34 -5.07 -12.40
N ILE A 238 11.15 -4.73 -11.88
CA ILE A 238 10.19 -5.69 -11.27
C ILE A 238 9.83 -6.80 -12.27
N LEU A 239 9.49 -8.00 -11.80
CA LEU A 239 9.01 -9.09 -12.66
C LEU A 239 7.91 -8.64 -13.64
N ALA A 240 6.91 -7.88 -13.16
CA ALA A 240 5.85 -7.30 -13.99
C ALA A 240 6.39 -6.35 -15.07
N GLN A 241 7.33 -5.47 -14.72
CA GLN A 241 7.95 -4.54 -15.67
C GLN A 241 8.82 -5.28 -16.69
N ARG A 242 9.58 -6.33 -16.30
CA ARG A 242 10.36 -7.15 -17.23
C ARG A 242 9.46 -7.88 -18.22
N ILE A 243 8.32 -8.39 -17.78
CA ILE A 243 7.31 -9.00 -18.66
C ILE A 243 6.79 -7.97 -19.69
N VAL A 244 6.54 -6.72 -19.26
CA VAL A 244 6.06 -5.64 -20.12
C VAL A 244 7.12 -5.17 -21.12
N GLN A 245 8.37 -5.02 -20.67
CA GLN A 245 9.51 -4.62 -21.51
C GLN A 245 9.98 -5.73 -22.46
N GLY A 246 9.52 -6.98 -22.23
CA GLY A 246 9.95 -8.14 -23.01
C GLY A 246 11.31 -8.69 -22.59
N ASP A 247 11.88 -8.24 -21.46
CA ASP A 247 13.10 -8.78 -20.83
C ASP A 247 12.79 -10.08 -20.04
N VAL A 248 12.10 -11.01 -20.69
CA VAL A 248 11.78 -12.34 -20.16
C VAL A 248 11.83 -13.39 -21.27
N PRO A 249 12.08 -14.67 -20.94
CA PRO A 249 12.01 -15.75 -21.92
C PRO A 249 10.66 -15.77 -22.64
N ARG A 250 10.64 -16.23 -23.91
CA ARG A 250 9.42 -16.30 -24.74
C ARG A 250 8.21 -16.95 -24.06
N ALA A 251 8.46 -17.90 -23.17
CA ALA A 251 7.42 -18.57 -22.40
C ALA A 251 6.61 -17.62 -21.50
N LEU A 252 7.18 -16.49 -21.07
CA LEU A 252 6.58 -15.52 -20.14
C LEU A 252 6.19 -14.19 -20.82
N ILE A 253 6.58 -13.99 -22.07
CA ILE A 253 6.20 -12.80 -22.85
C ILE A 253 4.68 -12.72 -22.95
N LYS A 254 4.12 -11.52 -22.74
CA LYS A 254 2.67 -11.20 -22.78
C LYS A 254 1.79 -11.88 -21.71
N ARG A 255 2.37 -12.60 -20.75
CA ARG A 255 1.57 -13.09 -19.61
C ARG A 255 1.15 -11.93 -18.72
N LYS A 256 0.01 -12.07 -18.06
CA LYS A 256 -0.45 -11.14 -17.02
C LYS A 256 0.08 -11.59 -15.66
N LEU A 257 0.51 -10.65 -14.83
CA LEU A 257 0.83 -10.90 -13.43
C LEU A 257 -0.25 -10.21 -12.58
N ILE A 258 -1.01 -11.00 -11.82
CA ILE A 258 -2.12 -10.50 -10.99
C ILE A 258 -1.82 -10.85 -9.55
N SER A 259 -1.83 -9.85 -8.67
CA SER A 259 -1.79 -10.07 -7.21
C SER A 259 -3.18 -10.37 -6.68
N LEU A 260 -3.29 -11.33 -5.77
CA LEU A 260 -4.51 -11.67 -5.07
C LEU A 260 -4.67 -10.80 -3.81
N ASP A 261 -5.77 -10.05 -3.73
CA ASP A 261 -6.10 -9.28 -2.53
C ASP A 261 -6.91 -10.14 -1.56
N MET A 262 -6.21 -10.68 -0.55
CA MET A 262 -6.82 -11.47 0.51
C MET A 262 -7.81 -10.66 1.36
N GLY A 263 -7.54 -9.37 1.56
CA GLY A 263 -8.44 -8.46 2.29
C GLY A 263 -9.77 -8.30 1.57
N ALA A 264 -9.75 -8.09 0.25
CA ALA A 264 -10.96 -7.97 -0.57
C ALA A 264 -11.79 -9.26 -0.61
N LEU A 265 -11.13 -10.42 -0.59
CA LEU A 265 -11.81 -11.72 -0.55
C LEU A 265 -12.54 -11.94 0.78
N ILE A 266 -11.93 -11.53 1.90
CA ILE A 266 -12.48 -11.67 3.25
C ILE A 266 -13.53 -10.58 3.55
N ALA A 267 -13.34 -9.38 3.01
CA ALA A 267 -14.21 -8.24 3.25
C ALA A 267 -15.67 -8.53 2.85
N GLY A 268 -16.58 -8.34 3.82
CA GLY A 268 -18.02 -8.54 3.60
C GLY A 268 -18.45 -9.99 3.41
N ALA A 269 -17.59 -10.99 3.69
CA ALA A 269 -18.03 -12.38 3.82
C ALA A 269 -18.69 -12.57 5.20
N LYS A 270 -19.98 -12.89 5.24
CA LYS A 270 -20.69 -13.20 6.50
C LYS A 270 -20.50 -14.66 6.91
N TYR A 271 -20.22 -15.52 5.93
CA TYR A 271 -20.10 -16.95 6.10
C TYR A 271 -18.86 -17.48 5.38
N ARG A 272 -18.25 -18.52 5.94
CA ARG A 272 -17.03 -19.16 5.41
C ARG A 272 -17.15 -19.60 3.94
N GLY A 273 -18.30 -20.14 3.55
CA GLY A 273 -18.54 -20.62 2.18
C GLY A 273 -18.46 -19.51 1.13
N GLU A 274 -18.78 -18.25 1.48
CA GLU A 274 -18.73 -17.13 0.55
C GLU A 274 -17.28 -16.80 0.15
N PHE A 275 -16.32 -16.93 1.07
CA PHE A 275 -14.90 -16.76 0.74
C PHE A 275 -14.41 -17.86 -0.20
N GLU A 276 -14.73 -19.13 0.10
CA GLU A 276 -14.34 -20.28 -0.72
C GLU A 276 -14.94 -20.16 -2.13
N ASP A 277 -16.19 -19.70 -2.26
CA ASP A 277 -16.84 -19.46 -3.55
C ASP A 277 -16.19 -18.32 -4.34
N ARG A 278 -15.78 -17.23 -3.68
CA ARG A 278 -15.05 -16.11 -4.31
C ARG A 278 -13.68 -16.56 -4.80
N LEU A 279 -12.92 -17.26 -3.96
CA LEU A 279 -11.60 -17.77 -4.33
C LEU A 279 -11.71 -18.80 -5.47
N LYS A 280 -12.72 -19.67 -5.44
CA LYS A 280 -12.99 -20.63 -6.52
C LYS A 280 -13.33 -19.93 -7.83
N ALA A 281 -14.06 -18.80 -7.80
CA ALA A 281 -14.31 -18.00 -8.98
C ALA A 281 -13.01 -17.41 -9.56
N VAL A 282 -12.15 -16.85 -8.71
CA VAL A 282 -10.81 -16.34 -9.12
C VAL A 282 -9.97 -17.45 -9.75
N LEU A 283 -9.85 -18.58 -9.06
CA LEU A 283 -9.03 -19.71 -9.53
C LEU A 283 -9.56 -20.29 -10.86
N LYS A 284 -10.89 -20.37 -11.02
CA LYS A 284 -11.51 -20.82 -12.27
C LYS A 284 -11.13 -19.91 -13.44
N GLU A 285 -11.21 -18.60 -13.25
CA GLU A 285 -10.82 -17.60 -14.27
C GLU A 285 -9.33 -17.68 -14.65
N VAL A 286 -8.46 -17.91 -13.66
CA VAL A 286 -7.03 -18.14 -13.90
C VAL A 286 -6.80 -19.41 -14.73
N THR A 287 -7.54 -20.49 -14.48
CA THR A 287 -7.41 -21.72 -15.28
C THR A 287 -8.01 -21.61 -16.67
N GLU A 288 -9.11 -20.89 -16.83
CA GLU A 288 -9.70 -20.59 -18.15
C GLU A 288 -8.75 -19.71 -19.00
N SER A 289 -7.83 -18.99 -18.37
CA SER A 289 -6.79 -18.21 -19.03
C SER A 289 -5.68 -19.06 -19.68
N ASP A 290 -5.72 -20.39 -19.60
CA ASP A 290 -4.75 -21.34 -20.19
C ASP A 290 -3.28 -20.96 -19.94
N GLY A 291 -2.97 -20.60 -18.69
CA GLY A 291 -1.63 -20.24 -18.26
C GLY A 291 -1.15 -18.84 -18.71
N GLN A 292 -1.99 -18.02 -19.35
CA GLN A 292 -1.65 -16.62 -19.66
C GLN A 292 -1.56 -15.75 -18.41
N THR A 293 -2.15 -16.19 -17.30
CA THR A 293 -2.18 -15.45 -16.03
C THR A 293 -1.26 -16.12 -15.00
N ILE A 294 -0.39 -15.33 -14.38
CA ILE A 294 0.43 -15.72 -13.23
C ILE A 294 -0.17 -15.05 -12.00
N LEU A 295 -0.48 -15.84 -10.98
CA LEU A 295 -1.07 -15.35 -9.73
C LEU A 295 0.01 -15.10 -8.68
N PHE A 296 0.11 -13.90 -8.13
CA PHE A 296 0.92 -13.61 -6.95
C PHE A 296 0.02 -13.74 -5.71
N ILE A 297 0.47 -14.52 -4.73
CA ILE A 297 -0.24 -14.76 -3.47
C ILE A 297 0.71 -14.38 -2.34
N ASP A 298 0.47 -13.22 -1.72
CA ASP A 298 1.14 -12.86 -0.49
C ASP A 298 0.63 -13.71 0.67
N GLU A 299 1.50 -13.96 1.64
CA GLU A 299 1.23 -14.83 2.79
C GLU A 299 0.56 -16.17 2.38
N ILE A 300 1.12 -16.85 1.37
CA ILE A 300 0.50 -18.04 0.75
C ILE A 300 0.15 -19.15 1.76
N HIS A 301 0.83 -19.20 2.89
CA HIS A 301 0.54 -20.11 3.99
C HIS A 301 -0.88 -19.93 4.56
N THR A 302 -1.44 -18.72 4.53
CA THR A 302 -2.81 -18.41 5.00
C THR A 302 -3.88 -19.12 4.19
N VAL A 303 -3.63 -19.30 2.89
CA VAL A 303 -4.54 -19.98 1.95
C VAL A 303 -4.38 -21.50 2.01
N VAL A 304 -3.16 -21.97 2.33
CA VAL A 304 -2.79 -23.39 2.38
C VAL A 304 -3.13 -24.04 3.74
N TRP A 305 -3.28 -23.24 4.78
CA TRP A 305 -3.45 -23.73 6.14
C TRP A 305 -4.74 -24.53 6.35
N ALA A 306 -4.57 -25.71 6.93
CA ALA A 306 -5.61 -26.55 7.49
C ALA A 306 -5.39 -26.68 9.01
N GLY A 307 -6.38 -26.25 9.80
CA GLY A 307 -6.71 -26.75 11.13
C GLY A 307 -5.62 -26.77 12.21
N ALA A 308 -5.67 -25.81 13.14
CA ALA A 308 -5.11 -25.90 14.49
C ALA A 308 -5.77 -24.93 15.49
N THR A 309 -6.53 -23.93 15.03
CA THR A 309 -7.43 -23.11 15.88
C THR A 309 -8.82 -23.06 15.24
N ASN A 310 -9.87 -23.08 16.06
CA ASN A 310 -11.29 -23.19 15.69
C ASN A 310 -11.81 -22.04 14.79
N GLY A 311 -11.32 -21.91 13.54
CA GLY A 311 -11.88 -20.91 12.62
C GLY A 311 -11.13 -20.54 11.35
N ALA A 312 -9.88 -20.98 11.11
CA ALA A 312 -9.16 -20.52 9.89
C ALA A 312 -9.48 -21.35 8.61
N MET A 313 -9.36 -20.64 7.49
CA MET A 313 -9.91 -20.92 6.17
C MET A 313 -9.05 -21.95 5.41
N ASP A 314 -9.61 -23.09 5.00
CA ASP A 314 -8.87 -24.14 4.27
C ASP A 314 -9.19 -24.10 2.76
N ALA A 315 -8.36 -23.41 2.00
CA ALA A 315 -8.41 -23.41 0.54
C ALA A 315 -7.31 -24.32 -0.09
N GLY A 316 -6.55 -25.05 0.73
CA GLY A 316 -5.49 -25.94 0.27
C GLY A 316 -6.02 -27.05 -0.65
N ASN A 317 -7.24 -27.53 -0.38
CA ASN A 317 -7.92 -28.53 -1.20
C ASN A 317 -8.32 -28.01 -2.60
N LEU A 318 -8.48 -26.69 -2.77
CA LEU A 318 -8.75 -26.08 -4.07
C LEU A 318 -7.47 -25.90 -4.89
N LEU A 319 -6.37 -25.50 -4.24
CA LEU A 319 -5.10 -25.22 -4.92
C LEU A 319 -4.35 -26.51 -5.33
N LYS A 320 -4.35 -27.54 -4.48
CA LYS A 320 -3.57 -28.78 -4.69
C LYS A 320 -3.83 -29.46 -6.05
N PRO A 321 -5.09 -29.69 -6.48
CA PRO A 321 -5.36 -30.33 -7.76
C PRO A 321 -4.88 -29.49 -8.96
N MET A 322 -5.04 -28.17 -8.88
CA MET A 322 -4.74 -27.23 -9.98
C MET A 322 -3.23 -27.05 -10.17
N LEU A 323 -2.49 -26.95 -9.05
CA LEU A 323 -1.03 -27.02 -9.04
C LEU A 323 -0.51 -28.40 -9.47
N GLY A 324 -1.24 -29.45 -9.08
CA GLY A 324 -0.97 -30.85 -9.44
C GLY A 324 -0.94 -31.07 -10.95
N ARG A 325 -1.97 -30.55 -11.65
CA ARG A 325 -2.15 -30.62 -13.11
C ARG A 325 -1.34 -29.58 -13.90
N GLY A 326 -0.78 -28.58 -13.23
CA GLY A 326 -0.02 -27.51 -13.87
C GLY A 326 -0.88 -26.45 -14.56
N GLU A 327 -2.17 -26.42 -14.24
CA GLU A 327 -3.16 -25.45 -14.76
C GLU A 327 -3.01 -24.08 -14.07
N LEU A 328 -2.50 -24.07 -12.84
CA LEU A 328 -2.23 -22.86 -12.07
C LEU A 328 -0.71 -22.60 -12.02
N ARG A 329 -0.32 -21.38 -12.39
CA ARG A 329 1.03 -20.85 -12.19
C ARG A 329 0.97 -19.71 -11.20
N CYS A 330 1.72 -19.82 -10.11
CA CYS A 330 1.72 -18.80 -9.06
C CYS A 330 3.11 -18.50 -8.50
N ILE A 331 3.20 -17.36 -7.84
CA ILE A 331 4.33 -16.91 -7.04
C ILE A 331 3.80 -16.73 -5.62
N GLY A 332 4.35 -17.46 -4.67
CA GLY A 332 3.99 -17.32 -3.25
C GLY A 332 5.00 -16.47 -2.49
N ALA A 333 4.57 -15.81 -1.41
CA ALA A 333 5.46 -15.22 -0.42
C ALA A 333 5.08 -15.68 1.01
N THR A 334 6.06 -16.02 1.86
CA THR A 334 5.83 -16.48 3.24
C THR A 334 7.12 -16.41 4.07
N THR A 335 7.07 -16.57 5.39
CA THR A 335 8.27 -16.71 6.23
C THR A 335 8.88 -18.11 6.19
N LEU A 336 10.11 -18.25 6.66
CA LEU A 336 10.80 -19.55 6.69
C LEU A 336 10.05 -20.57 7.57
N ASP A 337 9.56 -20.13 8.72
CA ASP A 337 8.86 -20.99 9.69
C ASP A 337 7.51 -21.44 9.15
N GLU A 338 6.74 -20.51 8.58
CA GLU A 338 5.47 -20.80 7.90
C GLU A 338 5.67 -21.76 6.72
N TYR A 339 6.71 -21.54 5.92
CA TYR A 339 7.06 -22.46 4.82
C TYR A 339 7.34 -23.85 5.36
N ARG A 340 8.25 -24.01 6.33
CA ARG A 340 8.61 -25.30 6.92
C ARG A 340 7.39 -26.01 7.48
N LYS A 341 6.54 -25.29 8.21
CA LYS A 341 5.38 -25.83 8.90
C LYS A 341 4.25 -26.26 7.96
N TYR A 342 3.95 -25.46 6.93
CA TYR A 342 2.72 -25.64 6.14
C TYR A 342 2.94 -26.10 4.69
N ILE A 343 4.08 -25.77 4.08
CA ILE A 343 4.36 -26.10 2.67
C ILE A 343 5.41 -27.21 2.57
N GLY A 344 6.46 -27.13 3.40
CA GLY A 344 7.57 -28.09 3.42
C GLY A 344 7.16 -29.47 3.93
N LYS A 345 6.19 -29.55 4.84
CA LYS A 345 5.66 -30.84 5.32
C LYS A 345 4.75 -31.56 4.31
N ASP A 346 4.13 -30.84 3.38
CA ASP A 346 3.20 -31.41 2.42
C ASP A 346 3.93 -31.81 1.12
N PRO A 347 4.15 -33.11 0.85
CA PRO A 347 4.90 -33.54 -0.33
C PRO A 347 4.24 -33.14 -1.65
N ALA A 348 2.92 -32.91 -1.68
CA ALA A 348 2.22 -32.49 -2.89
C ALA A 348 2.56 -31.05 -3.24
N LEU A 349 2.64 -30.16 -2.24
CA LEU A 349 2.97 -28.76 -2.44
C LEU A 349 4.48 -28.56 -2.61
N GLU A 350 5.30 -29.23 -1.80
CA GLU A 350 6.77 -29.17 -1.89
C GLU A 350 7.29 -29.57 -3.29
N ARG A 351 6.62 -30.53 -3.95
CA ARG A 351 6.97 -30.95 -5.32
C ARG A 351 6.55 -29.95 -6.40
N ARG A 352 5.75 -28.94 -6.08
CA ARG A 352 5.25 -27.92 -7.02
C ARG A 352 5.91 -26.56 -6.83
N PHE A 353 6.36 -26.27 -5.61
CA PHE A 353 7.03 -25.04 -5.25
C PHE A 353 8.56 -25.16 -5.30
N GLN A 354 9.22 -24.04 -5.58
CA GLN A 354 10.67 -23.90 -5.54
C GLN A 354 11.05 -22.71 -4.66
N GLN A 355 11.90 -22.96 -3.68
CA GLN A 355 12.33 -21.95 -2.71
C GLN A 355 13.28 -20.91 -3.33
N VAL A 356 13.00 -19.64 -3.03
CA VAL A 356 13.80 -18.46 -3.34
C VAL A 356 13.94 -17.68 -2.04
N TYR A 357 15.14 -17.68 -1.46
CA TYR A 357 15.43 -16.92 -0.25
C TYR A 357 15.60 -15.44 -0.60
N VAL A 358 15.01 -14.58 0.23
CA VAL A 358 15.07 -13.13 0.15
C VAL A 358 15.64 -12.65 1.48
N ASP A 359 16.93 -12.32 1.47
CA ASP A 359 17.65 -11.89 2.66
C ASP A 359 17.38 -10.41 2.94
N GLN A 360 17.69 -9.92 4.15
CA GLN A 360 17.60 -8.50 4.46
C GLN A 360 18.55 -7.70 3.54
N PRO A 361 18.14 -6.51 3.05
CA PRO A 361 19.03 -5.67 2.25
C PRO A 361 20.24 -5.22 3.08
N THR A 362 21.40 -5.07 2.44
CA THR A 362 22.56 -4.49 3.12
C THR A 362 22.32 -3.01 3.46
N VAL A 363 23.17 -2.41 4.31
CA VAL A 363 23.09 -0.96 4.60
C VAL A 363 23.23 -0.13 3.32
N GLU A 364 24.13 -0.53 2.42
CA GLU A 364 24.33 0.15 1.12
C GLU A 364 23.10 0.00 0.22
N ASP A 365 22.48 -1.18 0.19
CA ASP A 365 21.23 -1.41 -0.55
C ASP A 365 20.09 -0.62 0.07
N THR A 366 20.00 -0.55 1.40
CA THR A 366 18.98 0.23 2.11
C THR A 366 19.16 1.72 1.85
N ILE A 367 20.39 2.25 1.83
CA ILE A 367 20.66 3.63 1.42
C ILE A 367 20.23 3.85 -0.03
N SER A 368 20.50 2.90 -0.93
CA SER A 368 20.13 3.01 -2.34
C SER A 368 18.60 2.95 -2.54
N ILE A 369 17.93 2.07 -1.79
CA ILE A 369 16.48 1.98 -1.66
C ILE A 369 15.92 3.30 -1.15
N LEU A 370 16.39 3.79 0.00
CA LEU A 370 15.96 5.07 0.58
C LEU A 370 16.20 6.25 -0.37
N ARG A 371 17.34 6.31 -1.08
CA ARG A 371 17.57 7.33 -2.09
C ARG A 371 16.57 7.24 -3.24
N GLY A 372 16.22 6.04 -3.69
CA GLY A 372 15.18 5.83 -4.70
C GLY A 372 13.77 6.16 -4.19
N LEU A 373 13.51 5.93 -2.91
CA LEU A 373 12.20 6.10 -2.28
C LEU A 373 11.95 7.51 -1.75
N TYR A 374 12.94 8.22 -1.21
CA TYR A 374 12.80 9.60 -0.68
C TYR A 374 12.81 10.69 -1.74
N ILE A 375 13.30 10.39 -2.95
CA ILE A 375 13.07 11.22 -4.12
C ILE A 375 11.60 11.08 -4.61
N SER A 376 10.85 10.09 -4.10
CA SER A 376 9.56 9.63 -4.62
C SER A 376 8.42 9.55 -3.56
N GLY A 377 8.74 9.61 -2.27
CA GLY A 377 7.78 9.69 -1.18
C GLY A 377 6.93 8.44 -0.83
N ARG A 378 7.37 7.17 -1.01
CA ARG A 378 6.68 5.93 -0.47
C ARG A 378 7.59 4.68 -0.25
N PHE A 379 7.00 3.59 0.27
CA PHE A 379 7.53 2.53 1.16
C PHE A 379 8.13 1.22 0.57
N LEU A 380 9.35 0.85 1.00
CA LEU A 380 9.87 -0.47 1.53
C LEU A 380 11.41 -0.38 1.72
N ALA A 381 12.11 -0.62 2.84
CA ALA A 381 11.90 -1.42 4.04
C ALA A 381 11.26 -0.66 5.22
N ASP A 382 10.31 -1.33 5.89
CA ASP A 382 9.38 -0.79 6.91
C ASP A 382 10.06 0.22 7.85
N LYS A 383 11.01 -0.24 8.65
CA LYS A 383 11.52 0.55 9.79
C LYS A 383 12.32 1.78 9.41
N ALA A 384 13.11 1.72 8.33
CA ALA A 384 13.95 2.84 7.92
C ALA A 384 13.12 3.95 7.26
N ILE A 385 12.04 3.57 6.59
CA ILE A 385 11.13 4.50 5.94
C ILE A 385 10.16 5.09 6.93
N ASP A 386 9.57 4.28 7.81
CA ASP A 386 8.73 4.77 8.91
C ASP A 386 9.45 5.89 9.68
N LEU A 387 10.75 5.71 9.90
CA LEU A 387 11.57 6.66 10.63
C LEU A 387 11.75 8.00 9.89
N VAL A 388 12.09 7.95 8.61
CA VAL A 388 12.30 9.18 7.82
C VAL A 388 10.95 9.82 7.45
N ASP A 389 9.87 9.04 7.31
CA ASP A 389 8.50 9.55 7.12
C ASP A 389 7.98 10.25 8.37
N GLU A 390 8.20 9.69 9.57
CA GLU A 390 7.87 10.38 10.82
C GLU A 390 8.68 11.70 10.94
N ALA A 391 9.95 11.69 10.52
CA ALA A 391 10.79 12.89 10.50
C ALA A 391 10.28 13.96 9.53
N ALA A 392 9.93 13.55 8.31
CA ALA A 392 9.39 14.44 7.29
C ALA A 392 8.02 14.99 7.69
N ALA A 393 7.15 14.16 8.28
CA ALA A 393 5.85 14.58 8.78
C ALA A 393 5.98 15.60 9.92
N LYS A 394 6.91 15.37 10.86
CA LYS A 394 7.23 16.33 11.93
C LYS A 394 7.69 17.66 11.36
N LEU A 395 8.65 17.65 10.43
CA LEU A 395 9.17 18.87 9.79
C LEU A 395 8.06 19.63 9.05
N LYS A 396 7.19 18.91 8.33
CA LYS A 396 6.03 19.51 7.64
C LYS A 396 5.05 20.18 8.60
N MET A 397 4.82 19.60 9.78
CA MET A 397 4.01 20.22 10.83
C MET A 397 4.67 21.52 11.33
N GLU A 398 5.98 21.51 11.56
CA GLU A 398 6.74 22.70 11.97
C GLU A 398 6.63 23.83 10.94
N ILE A 399 6.79 23.53 9.65
CA ILE A 399 6.67 24.50 8.54
C ILE A 399 5.28 25.13 8.45
N THR A 400 4.22 24.34 8.68
CA THR A 400 2.84 24.82 8.55
C THR A 400 2.35 25.57 9.79
N SER A 401 2.95 25.31 10.95
CA SER A 401 2.64 25.92 12.24
C SER A 401 3.36 27.25 12.48
N LYS A 402 2.89 28.01 13.48
CA LYS A 402 3.58 29.23 13.91
C LYS A 402 4.89 28.84 14.63
N PRO A 403 6.03 29.51 14.34
CA PRO A 403 7.28 29.26 15.04
C PRO A 403 7.15 29.49 16.55
N THR A 404 7.85 28.68 17.35
CA THR A 404 7.85 28.78 18.82
C THR A 404 8.23 30.18 19.31
N ALA A 405 9.22 30.82 18.68
CA ALA A 405 9.62 32.19 18.98
C ALA A 405 8.48 33.21 18.78
N LEU A 406 7.66 33.02 17.74
CA LEU A 406 6.52 33.90 17.46
C LEU A 406 5.36 33.64 18.45
N ASP A 407 5.14 32.39 18.82
CA ASP A 407 4.14 32.02 19.84
C ASP A 407 4.50 32.55 21.24
N GLU A 408 5.78 32.54 21.62
CA GLU A 408 6.27 33.13 22.87
C GLU A 408 6.06 34.65 22.91
N ILE A 409 6.33 35.33 21.79
CA ILE A 409 6.08 36.77 21.66
C ILE A 409 4.58 37.06 21.74
N ASN A 410 3.74 36.26 21.06
CA ASN A 410 2.29 36.41 21.10
C ASN A 410 1.73 36.28 22.53
N ARG A 411 2.18 35.27 23.28
CA ARG A 411 1.80 35.10 24.69
C ARG A 411 2.25 36.29 25.54
N SER A 412 3.45 36.81 25.29
CA SER A 412 3.99 37.97 26.02
C SER A 412 3.22 39.25 25.73
N VAL A 413 2.91 39.53 24.45
CA VAL A 413 2.09 40.67 24.02
C VAL A 413 0.71 40.59 24.66
N LEU A 414 0.05 39.42 24.62
CA LEU A 414 -1.28 39.23 25.20
C LEU A 414 -1.28 39.49 26.71
N LYS A 415 -0.27 39.00 27.44
CA LYS A 415 -0.12 39.24 28.88
C LYS A 415 0.04 40.73 29.20
N LEU A 416 0.88 41.43 28.46
CA LEU A 416 1.13 42.86 28.65
C LEU A 416 -0.07 43.71 28.23
N GLU A 417 -0.85 43.31 27.21
CA GLU A 417 -2.09 43.98 26.84
C GLU A 417 -3.17 43.84 27.91
N MET A 418 -3.31 42.66 28.53
CA MET A 418 -4.22 42.48 29.66
C MET A 418 -3.83 43.36 30.86
N GLU A 419 -2.52 43.45 31.16
CA GLU A 419 -2.01 44.32 32.22
C GLU A 419 -2.28 45.81 31.91
N ARG A 420 -2.06 46.23 30.65
CA ARG A 420 -2.37 47.59 30.18
C ARG A 420 -3.86 47.92 30.35
N LEU A 421 -4.76 47.03 29.95
CA LEU A 421 -6.21 47.24 30.06
C LEU A 421 -6.67 47.35 31.52
N SER A 422 -6.04 46.60 32.42
CA SER A 422 -6.33 46.68 33.87
C SER A 422 -5.94 48.02 34.47
N LEU A 423 -4.80 48.60 34.03
CA LEU A 423 -4.26 49.85 34.57
C LEU A 423 -4.80 51.10 33.86
N MET A 424 -5.57 50.95 32.78
CA MET A 424 -6.03 52.06 31.94
C MET A 424 -7.02 52.99 32.65
N ASN A 425 -7.77 52.45 33.62
CA ASN A 425 -8.78 53.19 34.38
C ASN A 425 -8.26 53.73 35.73
N ASP A 426 -7.03 53.40 36.11
CA ASP A 426 -6.42 53.83 37.37
C ASP A 426 -5.85 55.25 37.24
N THR A 427 -6.06 56.08 38.27
CA THR A 427 -5.75 57.53 38.20
C THR A 427 -4.48 57.93 38.94
N ASP A 428 -3.88 57.02 39.70
CA ASP A 428 -2.70 57.29 40.51
C ASP A 428 -1.42 57.40 39.66
N LYS A 429 -0.43 58.12 40.20
CA LYS A 429 0.83 58.43 39.49
C LYS A 429 1.65 57.16 39.19
N ALA A 430 1.64 56.17 40.07
CA ALA A 430 2.41 54.94 39.89
C ALA A 430 1.84 54.08 38.75
N SER A 431 0.51 53.99 38.66
CA SER A 431 -0.18 53.31 37.56
C SER A 431 0.07 53.98 36.21
N LYS A 432 0.09 55.31 36.14
CA LYS A 432 0.47 56.05 34.92
C LYS A 432 1.92 55.81 34.49
N ASP A 433 2.86 55.80 35.44
CA ASP A 433 4.27 55.52 35.14
C ASP A 433 4.48 54.07 34.68
N ARG A 434 3.75 53.10 35.27
CA ARG A 434 3.76 51.69 34.83
C ARG A 434 3.12 51.52 33.46
N LEU A 435 2.01 52.19 33.19
CA LEU A 435 1.32 52.19 31.89
C LEU A 435 2.27 52.66 30.77
N ASN A 436 2.98 53.77 30.97
CA ASN A 436 3.95 54.28 29.99
C ASN A 436 5.07 53.27 29.68
N ARG A 437 5.58 52.57 30.70
CA ARG A 437 6.59 51.51 30.51
C ARG A 437 6.02 50.32 29.75
N LEU A 438 4.81 49.87 30.11
CA LEU A 438 4.11 48.78 29.43
C LEU A 438 3.82 49.13 27.96
N GLU A 439 3.43 50.37 27.65
CA GLU A 439 3.21 50.81 26.28
C GLU A 439 4.51 50.82 25.46
N THR A 440 5.63 51.18 26.09
CA THR A 440 6.95 51.11 25.45
C THR A 440 7.38 49.66 25.18
N GLU A 441 7.22 48.77 26.15
CA GLU A 441 7.51 47.33 26.01
C GLU A 441 6.59 46.65 24.97
N LEU A 442 5.29 46.99 24.98
CA LEU A 442 4.33 46.54 23.97
C LEU A 442 4.70 47.02 22.58
N SER A 443 5.12 48.28 22.42
CA SER A 443 5.58 48.82 21.14
C SER A 443 6.75 48.00 20.59
N LEU A 444 7.77 47.77 21.41
CA LEU A 444 8.96 47.01 21.02
C LEU A 444 8.63 45.55 20.67
N LEU A 445 7.75 44.91 21.45
CA LEU A 445 7.34 43.52 21.18
C LEU A 445 6.44 43.40 19.96
N LYS A 446 5.57 44.38 19.69
CA LYS A 446 4.74 44.43 18.48
C LYS A 446 5.57 44.66 17.23
N GLU A 447 6.60 45.50 17.30
CA GLU A 447 7.56 45.70 16.22
C GLU A 447 8.32 44.40 15.90
N LYS A 448 8.89 43.75 16.91
CA LYS A 448 9.53 42.42 16.75
C LYS A 448 8.56 41.35 16.25
N HIS A 449 7.31 41.35 16.73
CA HIS A 449 6.28 40.43 16.26
C HIS A 449 5.99 40.64 14.77
N TYR A 450 5.87 41.90 14.34
CA TYR A 450 5.63 42.25 12.94
C TYR A 450 6.79 41.79 12.05
N GLU A 451 8.03 42.11 12.42
CA GLU A 451 9.24 41.68 11.70
C GLU A 451 9.31 40.15 11.54
N LEU A 452 9.08 39.40 12.62
CA LEU A 452 9.12 37.93 12.58
C LEU A 452 7.93 37.34 11.83
N THR A 453 6.75 37.97 11.88
CA THR A 453 5.58 37.49 11.13
C THR A 453 5.81 37.67 9.62
N GLU A 454 6.28 38.84 9.21
CA GLU A 454 6.58 39.15 7.80
C GLU A 454 7.65 38.18 7.27
N GLN A 455 8.70 37.94 8.05
CA GLN A 455 9.75 37.01 7.68
C GLN A 455 9.22 35.57 7.53
N TRP A 456 8.39 35.10 8.46
CA TRP A 456 7.79 33.77 8.40
C TRP A 456 6.84 33.60 7.21
N GLU A 457 5.98 34.58 6.94
CA GLU A 457 5.06 34.55 5.80
C GLU A 457 5.81 34.51 4.46
N HIS A 458 6.90 35.27 4.35
CA HIS A 458 7.77 35.25 3.18
C HIS A 458 8.45 33.88 3.00
N GLU A 459 9.09 33.34 4.03
CA GLU A 459 9.73 32.01 3.98
C GLU A 459 8.72 30.92 3.60
N LYS A 460 7.52 30.95 4.19
CA LYS A 460 6.43 30.02 3.89
C LYS A 460 5.94 30.13 2.45
N SER A 461 5.85 31.34 1.91
CA SER A 461 5.47 31.58 0.51
C SER A 461 6.48 30.96 -0.45
N VAL A 462 7.78 31.17 -0.23
CA VAL A 462 8.86 30.62 -1.06
C VAL A 462 8.86 29.09 -1.00
N MET A 463 8.73 28.50 0.19
CA MET A 463 8.64 27.04 0.33
C MET A 463 7.41 26.44 -0.36
N THR A 464 6.24 27.09 -0.24
CA THR A 464 5.01 26.63 -0.91
C THR A 464 5.16 26.67 -2.43
N ARG A 465 5.79 27.72 -2.98
CA ARG A 465 6.09 27.85 -4.40
C ARG A 465 7.07 26.78 -4.87
N LEU A 466 8.13 26.50 -4.10
CA LEU A 466 9.07 25.42 -4.38
C LEU A 466 8.38 24.06 -4.45
N GLN A 467 7.50 23.77 -3.48
CA GLN A 467 6.74 22.53 -3.47
C GLN A 467 5.85 22.41 -4.70
N SER A 468 5.11 23.46 -5.08
CA SER A 468 4.26 23.43 -6.29
C SER A 468 5.07 23.21 -7.57
N ILE A 469 6.26 23.82 -7.69
CA ILE A 469 7.13 23.63 -8.86
C ILE A 469 7.63 22.19 -8.94
N LYS A 470 8.06 21.61 -7.80
CA LYS A 470 8.48 20.20 -7.73
C LYS A 470 7.35 19.26 -8.15
N GLU A 471 6.13 19.46 -7.63
CA GLU A 471 4.95 18.67 -7.99
C GLU A 471 4.57 18.80 -9.49
N GLU A 472 4.74 19.98 -10.09
CA GLU A 472 4.52 20.18 -11.53
C GLU A 472 5.60 19.50 -12.39
N ILE A 473 6.87 19.56 -11.98
CA ILE A 473 7.96 18.84 -12.65
C ILE A 473 7.68 17.34 -12.67
N ASP A 474 7.25 16.77 -11.54
CA ASP A 474 6.92 15.35 -11.44
C ASP A 474 5.76 14.96 -12.36
N ARG A 475 4.73 15.82 -12.44
CA ARG A 475 3.61 15.63 -13.35
C ARG A 475 4.03 15.65 -14.82
N VAL A 476 4.84 16.63 -15.22
CA VAL A 476 5.33 16.77 -16.61
C VAL A 476 6.26 15.60 -16.97
N ASN A 477 7.08 15.13 -16.04
CA ASN A 477 7.91 13.95 -16.21
C ASN A 477 7.07 12.69 -16.47
N LEU A 478 5.99 12.48 -15.71
CA LEU A 478 5.06 11.37 -15.92
C LEU A 478 4.42 11.41 -17.30
N GLU A 479 3.94 12.59 -17.70
CA GLU A 479 3.31 12.79 -19.00
C GLU A 479 4.31 12.54 -20.15
N SER A 480 5.56 12.99 -19.99
CA SER A 480 6.63 12.74 -20.98
C SER A 480 6.92 11.25 -21.13
N GLN A 481 6.98 10.49 -20.04
CA GLN A 481 7.23 9.04 -20.10
C GLN A 481 6.07 8.28 -20.74
N GLN A 482 4.83 8.72 -20.49
CA GLN A 482 3.66 8.12 -21.15
C GLN A 482 3.72 8.37 -22.66
N ALA A 483 3.98 9.60 -23.08
CA ALA A 483 4.13 9.96 -24.50
C ALA A 483 5.29 9.19 -25.19
N GLU A 484 6.41 8.96 -24.49
CA GLU A 484 7.51 8.12 -25.01
C GLU A 484 7.07 6.68 -25.28
N ARG A 485 6.25 6.10 -24.40
CA ARG A 485 5.74 4.73 -24.55
C ARG A 485 4.72 4.62 -25.68
N GLU A 486 3.96 5.67 -25.91
CA GLU A 486 2.98 5.77 -27.00
C GLU A 486 3.62 6.16 -28.35
N TYR A 487 4.95 6.36 -28.39
CA TYR A 487 5.70 6.86 -29.56
C TYR A 487 5.26 8.25 -30.06
N ASP A 488 4.63 9.05 -29.21
CA ASP A 488 4.30 10.45 -29.51
C ASP A 488 5.52 11.35 -29.30
N LEU A 489 6.44 11.31 -30.26
CA LEU A 489 7.70 12.06 -30.21
C LEU A 489 7.49 13.59 -30.19
N ASN A 490 6.37 14.08 -30.72
CA ASN A 490 6.05 15.51 -30.71
C ASN A 490 5.71 15.98 -29.30
N ARG A 491 4.85 15.23 -28.60
CA ARG A 491 4.47 15.55 -27.21
C ARG A 491 5.67 15.44 -26.27
N VAL A 492 6.54 14.44 -26.45
CA VAL A 492 7.78 14.29 -25.68
C VAL A 492 8.69 15.51 -25.86
N ALA A 493 8.87 15.98 -27.10
CA ALA A 493 9.72 17.14 -27.38
C ALA A 493 9.18 18.43 -26.74
N GLU A 494 7.87 18.65 -26.82
CA GLU A 494 7.20 19.80 -26.20
C GLU A 494 7.38 19.78 -24.67
N LEU A 495 7.13 18.64 -24.04
CA LEU A 495 7.23 18.48 -22.59
C LEU A 495 8.68 18.64 -22.10
N LYS A 496 9.66 17.99 -22.75
CA LYS A 496 11.07 18.04 -22.33
C LYS A 496 11.73 19.40 -22.58
N PHE A 497 11.57 19.96 -23.78
CA PHE A 497 12.29 21.18 -24.19
C PHE A 497 11.52 22.47 -23.90
N GLY A 498 10.19 22.41 -23.77
CA GLY A 498 9.35 23.53 -23.37
C GLY A 498 9.13 23.55 -21.86
N SER A 499 8.11 22.82 -21.41
CA SER A 499 7.59 22.90 -20.04
C SER A 499 8.62 22.52 -18.99
N LEU A 500 9.28 21.37 -19.12
CA LEU A 500 10.23 20.86 -18.13
C LEU A 500 11.45 21.77 -18.00
N SER A 501 12.03 22.24 -19.11
CA SER A 501 13.15 23.18 -19.08
C SER A 501 12.78 24.50 -18.40
N SER A 502 11.55 24.99 -18.62
CA SER A 502 11.06 26.21 -17.96
C SER A 502 10.88 26.02 -16.46
N LEU A 503 10.28 24.90 -16.03
CA LEU A 503 10.06 24.57 -14.63
C LEU A 503 11.39 24.33 -13.88
N GLN A 504 12.36 23.68 -14.53
CA GLN A 504 13.70 23.51 -13.97
C GLN A 504 14.41 24.85 -13.74
N ARG A 505 14.27 25.82 -14.65
CA ARG A 505 14.82 27.18 -14.43
C ARG A 505 14.12 27.87 -13.26
N GLN A 506 12.80 27.74 -13.15
CA GLN A 506 12.04 28.30 -12.04
C GLN A 506 12.47 27.67 -10.71
N LEU A 507 12.65 26.35 -10.66
CA LEU A 507 13.15 25.62 -9.50
C LEU A 507 14.50 26.17 -9.06
N VAL A 508 15.48 26.24 -9.97
CA VAL A 508 16.83 26.77 -9.66
C VAL A 508 16.78 28.22 -9.17
N SER A 509 15.90 29.05 -9.74
CA SER A 509 15.74 30.44 -9.28
C SER A 509 15.16 30.54 -7.86
N ALA A 510 14.16 29.71 -7.54
CA ALA A 510 13.52 29.67 -6.23
C ALA A 510 14.42 29.03 -5.16
N GLU A 511 15.19 28.00 -5.53
CA GLU A 511 16.21 27.40 -4.64
C GLU A 511 17.31 28.41 -4.32
N LYS A 512 17.74 29.22 -5.29
CA LYS A 512 18.72 30.28 -5.07
C LYS A 512 18.18 31.39 -4.17
N GLU A 513 16.94 31.81 -4.39
CA GLU A 513 16.22 32.78 -3.54
C GLU A 513 16.15 32.29 -2.09
N LEU A 514 15.78 31.03 -1.88
CA LEU A 514 15.77 30.40 -0.55
C LEU A 514 17.18 30.32 0.05
N HIS A 515 18.19 29.89 -0.72
CA HIS A 515 19.55 29.70 -0.23
C HIS A 515 20.24 31.01 0.16
N GLU A 516 20.04 32.09 -0.60
CA GLU A 516 20.51 33.44 -0.24
C GLU A 516 19.88 33.90 1.08
N TYR A 517 18.59 33.60 1.28
CA TYR A 517 17.87 33.93 2.50
C TYR A 517 18.33 33.08 3.70
N MET A 518 18.55 31.77 3.52
CA MET A 518 19.06 30.86 4.57
C MET A 518 20.46 31.26 5.05
N ASN A 519 21.33 31.70 4.14
CA ASN A 519 22.68 32.15 4.47
C ASN A 519 22.72 33.48 5.24
N SER A 520 21.61 34.23 5.30
CA SER A 520 21.49 35.44 6.11
C SER A 520 21.45 35.18 7.64
N ARG A 521 21.58 33.91 8.09
CA ARG A 521 21.54 33.44 9.50
C ARG A 521 20.26 33.79 10.26
N LYS A 522 19.18 34.16 9.58
CA LYS A 522 17.89 34.50 10.21
C LYS A 522 16.77 33.50 9.94
N SER A 523 16.98 32.49 9.10
CA SER A 523 15.91 31.58 8.66
C SER A 523 15.25 30.84 9.84
N MET A 524 13.92 30.89 9.88
CA MET A 524 13.10 30.27 10.93
C MET A 524 12.59 28.89 10.52
N LEU A 525 12.57 28.59 9.23
CA LEU A 525 12.08 27.33 8.67
C LEU A 525 13.22 26.51 8.06
N ARG A 526 13.11 25.18 8.14
CA ARG A 526 14.06 24.24 7.52
C ARG A 526 13.29 23.33 6.55
N GLU A 527 13.82 23.13 5.35
CA GLU A 527 13.20 22.24 4.34
C GLU A 527 13.76 20.80 4.40
N GLU A 528 14.93 20.61 5.03
CA GLU A 528 15.65 19.34 4.99
C GLU A 528 15.62 18.60 6.32
N VAL A 529 15.26 17.31 6.27
CA VAL A 529 15.44 16.36 7.36
C VAL A 529 16.92 16.02 7.49
N ASN A 530 17.45 16.12 8.70
CA ASN A 530 18.84 15.83 9.02
C ASN A 530 18.97 14.65 10.00
N GLY A 531 20.20 14.19 10.25
CA GLY A 531 20.46 13.07 11.15
C GLY A 531 20.01 13.29 12.61
N ASN A 532 19.84 14.54 13.05
CA ASN A 532 19.35 14.82 14.40
C ASN A 532 17.85 14.55 14.52
N ASP A 533 17.08 14.85 13.47
CA ASP A 533 15.63 14.60 13.44
C ASP A 533 15.35 13.08 13.50
N ILE A 534 16.15 12.33 12.74
CA ILE A 534 16.20 10.87 12.74
C ILE A 534 16.58 10.34 14.13
N ALA A 535 17.65 10.87 14.74
CA ALA A 535 18.09 10.45 16.07
C ALA A 535 17.06 10.77 17.17
N GLU A 536 16.32 11.88 17.06
CA GLU A 536 15.26 12.23 18.01
C GLU A 536 14.10 11.23 17.98
N ILE A 537 13.70 10.77 16.79
CA ILE A 537 12.66 9.75 16.63
C ILE A 537 13.14 8.41 17.18
N ILE A 538 14.36 7.98 16.84
CA ILE A 538 14.96 6.76 17.39
C ILE A 538 15.02 6.84 18.91
N SER A 539 15.44 7.99 19.45
CA SER A 539 15.51 8.23 20.90
C SER A 539 14.14 8.09 21.56
N LYS A 540 13.08 8.62 20.95
CA LYS A 540 11.70 8.51 21.44
C LYS A 540 11.19 7.07 21.39
N TRP A 541 11.52 6.31 20.36
CA TRP A 541 11.09 4.91 20.21
C TRP A 541 11.84 3.95 21.15
N THR A 542 13.13 4.20 21.36
CA THR A 542 14.04 3.27 22.07
C THR A 542 14.37 3.71 23.50
N GLY A 543 14.13 4.97 23.85
CA GLY A 543 14.58 5.57 25.11
C GLY A 543 16.09 5.87 25.17
N ILE A 544 16.85 5.60 24.11
CA ILE A 544 18.29 5.84 24.07
C ILE A 544 18.56 7.34 23.89
N PRO A 545 19.40 7.99 24.73
CA PRO A 545 19.71 9.42 24.58
C PRO A 545 20.32 9.78 23.22
N ILE A 546 19.90 10.91 22.64
CA ILE A 546 20.37 11.41 21.32
C ILE A 546 21.90 11.50 21.25
N SER A 547 22.55 11.94 22.33
CA SER A 547 24.01 12.04 22.41
C SER A 547 24.73 10.69 22.19
N LYS A 548 24.09 9.58 22.54
CA LYS A 548 24.63 8.22 22.32
C LYS A 548 24.32 7.67 20.94
N LEU A 549 23.34 8.23 20.23
CA LEU A 549 22.95 7.83 18.87
C LEU A 549 23.79 8.53 17.79
N GLN A 550 24.33 9.70 18.11
CA GLN A 550 25.18 10.50 17.22
C GLN A 550 26.67 10.12 17.29
N GLU A 551 27.06 9.30 18.27
CA GLU A 551 28.43 8.83 18.43
C GLU A 551 28.78 7.88 17.26
N SER A 552 29.87 8.18 16.54
CA SER A 552 30.31 7.30 15.46
C SER A 552 30.77 5.95 16.02
N GLU A 553 30.57 4.84 15.26
CA GLU A 553 31.06 3.53 15.69
C GLU A 553 32.57 3.56 15.98
N GLY A 554 33.33 4.38 15.23
CA GLY A 554 34.75 4.63 15.47
C GLY A 554 35.04 5.30 16.82
N GLU A 555 34.36 6.40 17.15
CA GLU A 555 34.50 7.10 18.45
C GLU A 555 34.09 6.21 19.62
N MET A 556 32.97 5.49 19.48
CA MET A 556 32.51 4.52 20.47
C MET A 556 33.59 3.45 20.71
N LEU A 557 34.17 2.89 19.65
CA LEU A 557 35.23 1.88 19.80
C LEU A 557 36.52 2.46 20.37
N LEU A 558 36.86 3.71 20.10
CA LEU A 558 38.03 4.39 20.66
C LEU A 558 37.94 4.56 22.18
N HIS A 559 36.74 4.72 22.74
CA HIS A 559 36.50 4.90 24.17
C HIS A 559 36.08 3.62 24.90
N LEU A 560 35.99 2.49 24.19
CA LEU A 560 35.55 1.19 24.71
C LEU A 560 36.29 0.76 26.00
N GLU A 561 37.61 0.84 26.03
CA GLU A 561 38.42 0.45 27.21
C GLU A 561 38.04 1.28 28.45
N GLY A 562 37.94 2.61 28.29
CA GLY A 562 37.59 3.52 29.38
C GLY A 562 36.16 3.33 29.90
N GLU A 563 35.21 3.03 29.01
CA GLU A 563 33.81 2.79 29.38
C GLU A 563 33.62 1.45 30.10
N LEU A 564 34.35 0.40 29.68
CA LEU A 564 34.39 -0.87 30.38
C LEU A 564 34.99 -0.72 31.79
N HIS A 565 36.01 0.13 31.95
CA HIS A 565 36.63 0.41 33.25
C HIS A 565 35.71 1.10 34.26
N ARG A 566 34.67 1.83 33.81
CA ARG A 566 33.67 2.42 34.71
C ARG A 566 32.82 1.35 35.42
N HIS A 567 32.67 0.18 34.80
CA HIS A 567 31.84 -0.91 35.30
C HIS A 567 32.69 -2.05 35.88
N VAL A 568 33.91 -2.25 35.38
CA VAL A 568 34.82 -3.32 35.80
C VAL A 568 36.08 -2.74 36.44
N ILE A 569 36.18 -2.92 37.77
CA ILE A 569 37.27 -2.36 38.57
C ILE A 569 38.41 -3.38 38.71
N GLY A 570 39.65 -2.95 38.42
CA GLY A 570 40.88 -3.71 38.70
C GLY A 570 41.18 -4.89 37.76
N GLN A 571 40.50 -4.99 36.62
CA GLN A 571 40.72 -6.03 35.60
C GLN A 571 41.38 -5.47 34.32
N ASP A 572 42.33 -4.54 34.46
CA ASP A 572 42.94 -3.79 33.35
C ASP A 572 43.48 -4.66 32.20
N PRO A 573 44.23 -5.75 32.46
CA PRO A 573 44.73 -6.60 31.38
C PRO A 573 43.61 -7.28 30.58
N ALA A 574 42.51 -7.65 31.25
CA ALA A 574 41.38 -8.32 30.61
C ALA A 574 40.54 -7.32 29.80
N VAL A 575 40.26 -6.14 30.36
CA VAL A 575 39.51 -5.07 29.69
C VAL A 575 40.23 -4.61 28.43
N LYS A 576 41.55 -4.34 28.53
CA LYS A 576 42.37 -3.94 27.39
C LYS A 576 42.42 -5.00 26.29
N ALA A 577 42.62 -6.27 26.65
CA ALA A 577 42.66 -7.36 25.68
C ALA A 577 41.33 -7.52 24.91
N VAL A 578 40.20 -7.33 25.60
CA VAL A 578 38.87 -7.34 24.97
C VAL A 578 38.70 -6.15 24.03
N ALA A 579 39.03 -4.94 24.48
CA ALA A 579 38.88 -3.73 23.68
C ALA A 579 39.71 -3.78 22.39
N GLU A 580 41.00 -4.14 22.47
CA GLU A 580 41.88 -4.24 21.31
C GLU A 580 41.42 -5.29 20.30
N ALA A 581 40.93 -6.45 20.75
CA ALA A 581 40.47 -7.51 19.85
C ALA A 581 39.23 -7.08 19.05
N ILE A 582 38.31 -6.38 19.69
CA ILE A 582 37.08 -5.89 19.04
C ILE A 582 37.41 -4.76 18.07
N GLN A 583 38.28 -3.83 18.46
CA GLN A 583 38.79 -2.78 17.58
C GLN A 583 39.48 -3.36 16.33
N ARG A 584 40.36 -4.38 16.50
CA ARG A 584 41.02 -5.06 15.37
C ARG A 584 40.01 -5.69 14.40
N SER A 585 38.99 -6.37 14.93
CA SER A 585 37.96 -6.99 14.08
C SER A 585 37.14 -5.95 13.33
N ARG A 586 36.75 -4.86 13.99
CA ARG A 586 35.95 -3.79 13.38
C ARG A 586 36.73 -2.95 12.37
N ALA A 587 38.05 -2.90 12.51
CA ALA A 587 38.95 -2.34 11.51
C ALA A 587 39.12 -3.24 10.26
N GLY A 588 38.44 -4.39 10.17
CA GLY A 588 38.53 -5.30 9.03
C GLY A 588 39.87 -6.06 8.95
N LEU A 589 40.64 -6.09 10.04
CA LEU A 589 41.93 -6.80 10.11
C LEU A 589 41.78 -8.28 10.50
N SER A 590 40.54 -8.72 10.80
CA SER A 590 40.20 -10.10 11.13
C SER A 590 39.52 -10.80 9.95
N ASP A 591 39.57 -12.13 9.95
CA ASP A 591 38.87 -12.99 8.98
C ASP A 591 37.33 -12.79 9.08
N PRO A 592 36.64 -12.41 7.99
CA PRO A 592 35.19 -12.22 7.97
C PRO A 592 34.37 -13.48 8.28
N HIS A 593 34.95 -14.68 8.15
CA HIS A 593 34.28 -15.95 8.45
C HIS A 593 34.42 -16.39 9.91
N ARG A 594 34.98 -15.54 10.78
CA ARG A 594 35.15 -15.81 12.21
C ARG A 594 34.30 -14.86 13.06
N PRO A 595 33.95 -15.26 14.30
CA PRO A 595 33.34 -14.33 15.25
C PRO A 595 34.22 -13.09 15.46
N ILE A 596 33.60 -11.95 15.75
CA ILE A 596 34.26 -10.65 16.00
C ILE A 596 35.42 -10.81 16.97
N ALA A 597 35.19 -11.56 18.06
CA ALA A 597 36.23 -12.00 18.96
C ALA A 597 35.80 -13.28 19.69
N SER A 598 36.78 -14.03 20.21
CA SER A 598 36.54 -15.19 21.07
C SER A 598 37.49 -15.12 22.25
N PHE A 599 36.94 -15.10 23.46
CA PHE A 599 37.68 -14.92 24.70
C PHE A 599 37.45 -16.09 25.66
N MET A 600 38.47 -16.41 26.45
CA MET A 600 38.36 -17.35 27.57
C MET A 600 38.80 -16.63 28.86
N PHE A 601 37.83 -16.25 29.71
CA PHE A 601 38.12 -15.53 30.95
C PHE A 601 38.55 -16.48 32.08
N MET A 602 39.84 -16.47 32.38
CA MET A 602 40.45 -17.28 33.44
C MET A 602 40.62 -16.46 34.74
N GLY A 603 40.37 -17.07 35.90
CA GLY A 603 40.45 -16.39 37.20
C GLY A 603 39.46 -16.94 38.25
N PRO A 604 39.51 -16.46 39.50
CA PRO A 604 38.57 -16.86 40.56
C PRO A 604 37.12 -16.47 40.25
N THR A 605 36.16 -17.07 40.96
CA THR A 605 34.74 -16.67 40.88
C THR A 605 34.52 -15.31 41.55
N GLY A 606 33.60 -14.50 41.02
CA GLY A 606 33.23 -13.20 41.62
C GLY A 606 34.15 -12.03 41.29
N VAL A 607 35.19 -12.23 40.47
CA VAL A 607 36.16 -11.17 40.11
C VAL A 607 35.71 -10.25 38.96
N GLY A 608 34.46 -10.37 38.50
CA GLY A 608 33.91 -9.52 37.43
C GLY A 608 33.95 -10.09 36.01
N LYS A 609 34.18 -11.41 35.83
CA LYS A 609 34.15 -12.04 34.47
C LYS A 609 32.82 -11.86 33.74
N THR A 610 31.73 -12.16 34.44
CA THR A 610 30.36 -12.00 33.91
C THR A 610 30.01 -10.53 33.75
N GLU A 611 30.51 -9.69 34.65
CA GLU A 611 30.28 -8.24 34.62
C GLU A 611 30.94 -7.60 33.40
N LEU A 612 32.15 -8.03 33.05
CA LEU A 612 32.81 -7.60 31.81
C LEU A 612 32.02 -7.98 30.56
N ALA A 613 31.42 -9.18 30.53
CA ALA A 613 30.56 -9.59 29.41
C ALA A 613 29.27 -8.76 29.32
N LYS A 614 28.64 -8.45 30.46
CA LYS A 614 27.46 -7.58 30.52
C LYS A 614 27.77 -6.14 30.11
N ALA A 615 28.84 -5.57 30.66
CA ALA A 615 29.30 -4.22 30.31
C ALA A 615 29.61 -4.12 28.81
N LEU A 616 30.21 -5.17 28.24
CA LEU A 616 30.47 -5.25 26.81
C LEU A 616 29.18 -5.31 25.98
N ALA A 617 28.23 -6.16 26.38
CA ALA A 617 26.93 -6.28 25.70
C ALA A 617 26.18 -4.94 25.73
N PHE A 618 26.13 -4.30 26.90
CA PHE A 618 25.51 -3.00 27.07
C PHE A 618 26.17 -1.92 26.22
N TYR A 619 27.50 -1.87 26.15
CA TYR A 619 28.18 -0.81 25.44
C TYR A 619 28.08 -0.95 23.91
N LEU A 620 28.23 -2.18 23.39
CA LEU A 620 28.16 -2.46 21.95
C LEU A 620 26.74 -2.50 21.39
N PHE A 621 25.79 -3.07 22.14
CA PHE A 621 24.43 -3.29 21.66
C PHE A 621 23.38 -2.41 22.36
N LYS A 622 23.82 -1.51 23.25
CA LYS A 622 22.98 -0.57 24.02
C LYS A 622 21.94 -1.24 24.92
N THR A 623 22.07 -2.54 25.17
CA THR A 623 21.20 -3.34 26.05
C THR A 623 21.96 -4.52 26.67
N GLU A 624 21.69 -4.81 27.95
CA GLU A 624 22.18 -6.04 28.58
C GLU A 624 21.46 -7.29 28.06
N GLU A 625 20.25 -7.14 27.51
CA GLU A 625 19.44 -8.24 26.98
C GLU A 625 20.07 -8.90 25.75
N ALA A 626 21.01 -8.21 25.09
CA ALA A 626 21.82 -8.78 24.01
C ALA A 626 22.80 -9.86 24.51
N LEU A 627 23.01 -9.99 25.83
CA LEU A 627 23.85 -11.03 26.39
C LEU A 627 23.10 -12.38 26.46
N VAL A 628 23.44 -13.27 25.54
CA VAL A 628 22.99 -14.67 25.59
C VAL A 628 23.85 -15.45 26.59
N ARG A 629 23.26 -15.82 27.74
CA ARG A 629 23.95 -16.62 28.77
C ARG A 629 23.56 -18.10 28.65
N ILE A 630 24.57 -18.94 28.48
CA ILE A 630 24.41 -20.40 28.51
C ILE A 630 25.14 -20.93 29.75
N ASP A 631 24.41 -21.61 30.64
CA ASP A 631 25.01 -22.29 31.77
C ASP A 631 25.50 -23.68 31.36
N MET A 632 26.80 -23.82 31.11
CA MET A 632 27.40 -25.08 30.69
C MET A 632 27.28 -26.20 31.73
N SER A 633 26.95 -25.89 32.98
CA SER A 633 26.69 -26.89 34.02
C SER A 633 25.42 -27.71 33.71
N GLU A 634 24.47 -27.15 32.96
CA GLU A 634 23.26 -27.84 32.50
C GLU A 634 23.53 -28.77 31.31
N TYR A 635 24.70 -28.64 30.66
CA TYR A 635 25.06 -29.32 29.40
C TYR A 635 26.12 -30.41 29.58
N MET A 636 26.24 -30.99 30.77
CA MET A 636 27.25 -32.01 31.08
C MET A 636 27.00 -33.35 30.37
N GLU A 637 25.76 -33.68 30.04
CA GLU A 637 25.40 -34.96 29.45
C GLU A 637 25.36 -34.90 27.91
N LYS A 638 25.79 -35.97 27.24
CA LYS A 638 25.93 -36.00 25.76
C LYS A 638 24.63 -35.68 25.01
N HIS A 639 23.48 -35.98 25.60
CA HIS A 639 22.17 -35.80 24.96
C HIS A 639 21.57 -34.41 25.20
N THR A 640 22.12 -33.61 26.12
CA THR A 640 21.70 -32.23 26.35
C THR A 640 22.20 -31.28 25.26
N VAL A 641 23.22 -31.67 24.50
CA VAL A 641 23.73 -30.92 23.32
C VAL A 641 22.62 -30.68 22.29
N SER A 642 21.69 -31.63 22.13
CA SER A 642 20.54 -31.48 21.24
C SER A 642 19.59 -30.36 21.67
N ARG A 643 19.56 -29.99 22.97
CA ARG A 643 18.80 -28.82 23.44
C ARG A 643 19.49 -27.51 23.09
N LEU A 644 20.81 -27.52 22.97
CA LEU A 644 21.60 -26.34 22.64
C LEU A 644 21.56 -26.02 21.13
N ILE A 645 21.76 -27.03 20.29
CA ILE A 645 21.92 -26.87 18.82
C ILE A 645 20.65 -27.22 18.04
N GLY A 646 19.74 -28.00 18.64
CA GLY A 646 18.53 -28.52 18.00
C GLY A 646 18.61 -30.03 17.79
N ALA A 647 17.45 -30.68 17.74
CA ALA A 647 17.40 -32.13 17.55
C ALA A 647 17.75 -32.50 16.09
N PRO A 648 18.49 -33.60 15.86
CA PRO A 648 18.85 -34.03 14.51
C PRO A 648 17.61 -34.51 13.71
N PRO A 649 17.68 -34.47 12.36
CA PRO A 649 16.63 -34.96 11.47
C PRO A 649 16.12 -36.36 11.84
N GLY A 650 14.80 -36.46 12.09
CA GLY A 650 14.13 -37.71 12.47
C GLY A 650 13.89 -37.90 13.98
N TYR A 651 14.35 -36.97 14.82
CA TYR A 651 14.05 -36.96 16.26
C TYR A 651 12.96 -35.92 16.60
N VAL A 652 12.22 -36.16 17.70
CA VAL A 652 11.21 -35.24 18.22
C VAL A 652 11.86 -33.89 18.54
N GLY A 653 11.33 -32.80 18.00
CA GLY A 653 11.89 -31.45 18.15
C GLY A 653 12.84 -31.00 17.04
N CYS A 654 13.00 -31.77 15.95
CA CYS A 654 13.85 -31.35 14.81
C CYS A 654 13.32 -30.09 14.07
N GLU A 655 12.06 -29.71 14.29
CA GLU A 655 11.46 -28.53 13.66
C GLU A 655 11.75 -27.23 14.42
N GLU A 656 12.26 -27.33 15.65
CA GLU A 656 12.64 -26.21 16.50
C GLU A 656 14.17 -26.18 16.58
N GLY A 657 14.79 -25.00 16.40
CA GLY A 657 16.21 -24.84 16.70
C GLY A 657 16.47 -25.05 18.19
N GLY A 658 17.73 -25.33 18.54
CA GLY A 658 18.15 -25.37 19.93
C GLY A 658 18.21 -23.98 20.56
N GLN A 659 18.34 -23.94 21.89
CA GLN A 659 18.43 -22.71 22.67
C GLN A 659 19.45 -21.71 22.12
N LEU A 660 20.60 -22.18 21.62
CA LEU A 660 21.62 -21.31 21.04
C LEU A 660 21.26 -20.84 19.62
N THR A 661 20.80 -21.76 18.78
CA THR A 661 20.53 -21.49 17.35
C THR A 661 19.25 -20.70 17.09
N GLU A 662 18.33 -20.63 18.06
CA GLU A 662 17.15 -19.76 18.01
C GLU A 662 17.44 -18.35 18.54
N THR A 663 18.46 -18.20 19.40
CA THR A 663 18.79 -16.91 20.02
C THR A 663 19.80 -16.10 19.19
N ILE A 664 20.57 -16.76 18.33
CA ILE A 664 21.54 -16.15 17.39
C ILE A 664 21.00 -16.30 15.98
#